data_AF-A0A6M0G1Q4-F1
#
_entry.id   AF-A0A6M0G1Q4-F1
#
_cell.length_a   1.000
_cell.length_b   1.000
_cell.length_c   1.000
_cell.angle_alpha   90.00
_cell.angle_beta   90.00
_cell.angle_gamma   90.00
#
_symmetry.space_group_name_H-M   'P 1'
#
loop_
_entity.id
_entity.type
_entity.pdbx_description
1 polymer ?
#
loop_
_entity_poly.entity_id
_entity_poly.type
_entity_poly.pdbx_seq_one_letter_code
_entity_poly.pdbx_strand_id
1 'polypeptide(L)'
;MTPKVKNVVLPLAVLSLMAKFGVEPLQAQSITTAVDGTQTLVTPNGDRYDITGGTLSDNGRNLFHSFGKFGLTPTEIANFLSNPQIRNILGRVVGGDASVIHGLIQVTGGNSNLYLMNPAGIVFGKGATLNVPGSFTATTANGIGFEHGWFNAVGDNDYQTLVGNPNSFAFTLNQPGSIVNAGDLAVSEGENLTLLGGTVVNTGTISATGGEITIAAVPGEHLVRISHENMVLSLEFEPIAGLNDDSLPTSGGISPQDLPGLLSGGNLSDATGITVNQDGTITLTGSGIAIPTETGMAIASGNLEVSGETGGKVHVLGEKVALVGANIDASGTNGGGTVLIGGDYQGQGTVPNALRTFVSSDSVINADALLNGDGGKVILWGEEVTGFLGEITARGGSSSGDGGFVEVSGFQDLIFDGTVDVSAANGSWGTLLIDPTNITISNAASDPAVVDVALPDILQGDFPGVDITINADTLENQVGNIVLEATNDITIDNGVALNFVPGGAIAFIPDADTDGVGSFVMSMGSEINTNGRPLTITAADIALNGSQITSNGSNLIFDGAVIIGNDLNISTSTGAGDLTFTSTIDGDLTGTRNLELVAGTGDITIEDAIGGIVPLGSVTISGNDILFEDYTGGFLTATAQGNLTVGNITTAGEQIILEAPGEIRLFGANINSNGGEITFNSDVVLNNAIPSFTIDSGNGNISITGTVSADDFPMPRSSSLIFGNTLPRNDDGSTGLVPLGFTVNFFGLIQDSVYVNNNGNVTFDNRLGTFTPFNLGTTNRQIIAPFFADVDTRDPNSGETEYGTGTVDGRPAFGVNWNNVGYYNSEADKLNTFELVIIDRSDTGVGDFDFEFNYGQIQWETGAASGGTNGLGGSSARVGYSNGSTVNFELPGSGVNGAFLDGGPNSLVSNSNINQPGQYRFEVRNGDVQPASSFFPDLTLNAGADDVEVNTIGNGSDVGAVTINSSSLVTLNNDITTAVGQDIEITGNSIVGNNATLDTSYASGAGNVTLESTGSNIIVEAINSTSTNGIGGEVNVTTPELFQATGTFIDQNGVEASISSAGGTDGGAITIRHGGNGITPFIVGDATTNGTTGGITSGEVTISPNASFLYTHFEPPNIRIISVPPPAPPPAPPAPAPPAPPAPAPPAPLPAPPVLLPEPPIPPAPPPQLPQLPQSPALQ
;
A
#
# COMPACT_ATOMS: atom_id res chain seq x y z
N MET A 1 -60.04 -61.28 27.11
CA MET A 1 -60.61 -62.30 28.01
C MET A 1 -61.19 -61.59 29.23
N THR A 2 -62.41 -61.89 29.68
CA THR A 2 -62.94 -61.47 30.99
C THR A 2 -62.64 -62.57 32.02
N PRO A 3 -62.37 -62.24 33.31
CA PRO A 3 -63.49 -62.27 34.27
C PRO A 3 -63.41 -61.33 35.52
N LYS A 4 -64.59 -60.75 35.84
CA LYS A 4 -65.33 -60.83 37.12
C LYS A 4 -64.77 -60.25 38.45
N VAL A 5 -65.29 -59.07 38.80
CA VAL A 5 -66.19 -58.77 39.95
C VAL A 5 -66.29 -59.80 41.11
N LYS A 6 -66.19 -59.31 42.36
CA LYS A 6 -67.01 -59.80 43.50
C LYS A 6 -67.17 -58.79 44.66
N ASN A 7 -68.41 -58.56 45.08
CA ASN A 7 -68.81 -57.73 46.24
C ASN A 7 -68.97 -58.56 47.53
N VAL A 8 -68.69 -57.98 48.70
CA VAL A 8 -69.26 -58.30 50.05
C VAL A 8 -69.20 -56.99 50.89
N VAL A 9 -70.29 -56.22 51.05
CA VAL A 9 -71.36 -56.23 52.10
C VAL A 9 -71.01 -55.53 53.45
N LEU A 10 -71.92 -54.60 53.81
CA LEU A 10 -72.13 -53.72 54.98
C LEU A 10 -72.07 -54.37 56.40
N PRO A 11 -72.06 -53.63 57.56
CA PRO A 11 -73.09 -52.62 57.94
C PRO A 11 -72.78 -51.45 58.93
N LEU A 12 -73.73 -50.48 58.98
CA LEU A 12 -74.22 -49.62 60.11
C LEU A 12 -73.21 -48.86 61.03
N ALA A 13 -73.46 -47.66 61.58
CA ALA A 13 -74.39 -46.51 61.39
C ALA A 13 -73.91 -45.38 62.36
N VAL A 14 -74.22 -44.07 62.22
CA VAL A 14 -75.41 -43.39 62.77
C VAL A 14 -75.29 -41.85 62.57
N LEU A 15 -76.40 -41.19 62.20
CA LEU A 15 -76.80 -39.75 62.31
C LEU A 15 -75.86 -38.56 61.95
N SER A 16 -76.34 -37.82 60.94
CA SER A 16 -76.78 -36.40 61.01
C SER A 16 -75.79 -35.27 61.36
N LEU A 17 -75.50 -34.43 60.35
CA LEU A 17 -76.18 -33.13 60.20
C LEU A 17 -76.04 -32.59 58.75
N MET A 18 -77.13 -32.13 58.13
CA MET A 18 -77.06 -31.44 56.82
C MET A 18 -76.67 -29.98 57.03
N ALA A 19 -75.43 -29.63 56.68
CA ALA A 19 -75.02 -28.26 56.38
C ALA A 19 -74.70 -28.16 54.88
N LYS A 20 -75.28 -27.17 54.19
CA LYS A 20 -74.90 -26.87 52.80
C LYS A 20 -73.51 -26.23 52.79
N PHE A 21 -72.49 -27.01 52.45
CA PHE A 21 -71.27 -26.46 51.89
C PHE A 21 -71.40 -26.46 50.38
N GLY A 22 -71.56 -25.27 49.79
CA GLY A 22 -71.16 -25.06 48.41
C GLY A 22 -69.63 -25.11 48.39
N VAL A 23 -69.08 -26.18 47.85
CA VAL A 23 -67.65 -26.22 47.51
C VAL A 23 -67.55 -25.58 46.14
N GLU A 24 -67.22 -24.29 46.11
CA GLU A 24 -66.71 -23.66 44.89
C GLU A 24 -65.48 -24.45 44.44
N PRO A 25 -65.33 -24.80 43.15
CA PRO A 25 -64.12 -25.44 42.66
C PRO A 25 -62.93 -24.50 42.87
N LEU A 26 -61.92 -24.96 43.60
CA LEU A 26 -60.67 -24.23 43.79
C LEU A 26 -59.92 -24.19 42.45
N GLN A 27 -60.11 -23.13 41.67
CA GLN A 27 -59.29 -22.92 40.48
C GLN A 27 -57.86 -22.57 40.91
N ALA A 28 -56.88 -23.27 40.35
CA ALA A 28 -55.49 -22.93 40.53
C ALA A 28 -55.22 -21.58 39.84
N GLN A 29 -54.72 -20.61 40.59
CA GLN A 29 -54.40 -19.29 40.05
C GLN A 29 -53.09 -19.35 39.24
N SER A 30 -53.11 -18.76 38.03
CA SER A 30 -51.96 -18.74 37.13
C SER A 30 -50.78 -17.91 37.69
N ILE A 31 -51.09 -16.90 38.52
CA ILE A 31 -50.11 -16.11 39.28
C ILE A 31 -50.42 -16.25 40.78
N THR A 32 -49.39 -16.54 41.60
CA THR A 32 -49.52 -16.62 43.07
C THR A 32 -48.42 -15.80 43.75
N THR A 33 -48.75 -15.14 44.87
CA THR A 33 -47.79 -14.30 45.62
C THR A 33 -46.81 -15.15 46.43
N ALA A 34 -45.56 -14.71 46.56
CA ALA A 34 -44.61 -15.30 47.51
C ALA A 34 -44.94 -14.88 48.96
N VAL A 35 -44.52 -15.68 49.93
CA VAL A 35 -44.66 -15.39 51.37
C VAL A 35 -43.27 -15.16 51.96
N ASP A 36 -42.64 -14.06 51.56
CA ASP A 36 -41.21 -13.79 51.74
C ASP A 36 -40.89 -12.35 52.20
N GLY A 37 -41.89 -11.61 52.70
CA GLY A 37 -41.71 -10.24 53.15
C GLY A 37 -41.78 -9.15 52.06
N THR A 38 -41.82 -9.52 50.76
CA THR A 38 -41.92 -8.54 49.65
C THR A 38 -43.27 -7.82 49.57
N GLN A 39 -44.28 -8.25 50.35
CA GLN A 39 -45.63 -7.64 50.41
C GLN A 39 -46.30 -7.46 49.03
N THR A 40 -46.05 -8.37 48.08
CA THR A 40 -46.74 -8.36 46.78
C THR A 40 -48.20 -8.78 46.95
N LEU A 41 -49.12 -8.04 46.33
CA LEU A 41 -50.54 -8.38 46.26
C LEU A 41 -50.95 -8.61 44.79
N VAL A 42 -51.51 -9.79 44.51
CA VAL A 42 -52.12 -10.12 43.22
C VAL A 42 -53.64 -10.12 43.41
N THR A 43 -54.34 -9.21 42.73
CA THR A 43 -55.80 -9.06 42.84
C THR A 43 -56.47 -9.47 41.52
N PRO A 44 -57.15 -10.63 41.47
CA PRO A 44 -57.89 -11.03 40.28
C PRO A 44 -59.13 -10.15 40.02
N ASN A 45 -59.32 -9.76 38.77
CA ASN A 45 -60.43 -8.94 38.27
C ASN A 45 -60.89 -9.48 36.90
N GLY A 46 -61.66 -10.56 36.93
CA GLY A 46 -61.86 -11.40 35.75
C GLY A 46 -60.55 -12.07 35.36
N ASP A 47 -60.23 -12.05 34.07
CA ASP A 47 -58.98 -12.61 33.53
C ASP A 47 -57.75 -11.70 33.75
N ARG A 48 -57.93 -10.49 34.33
CA ARG A 48 -56.82 -9.58 34.67
C ARG A 48 -56.38 -9.76 36.12
N TYR A 49 -55.08 -9.90 36.33
CA TYR A 49 -54.42 -9.87 37.64
C TYR A 49 -53.78 -8.49 37.87
N ASP A 50 -54.38 -7.69 38.75
CA ASP A 50 -53.80 -6.41 39.17
C ASP A 50 -52.72 -6.64 40.24
N ILE A 51 -51.47 -6.40 39.87
CA ILE A 51 -50.28 -6.57 40.72
C ILE A 51 -49.99 -5.24 41.41
N THR A 52 -50.04 -5.24 42.74
CA THR A 52 -49.94 -4.07 43.62
C THR A 52 -49.15 -4.39 44.89
N GLY A 53 -48.96 -3.40 45.77
CA GLY A 53 -48.10 -3.54 46.94
C GLY A 53 -46.64 -3.60 46.50
N GLY A 54 -45.91 -4.61 46.94
CA GLY A 54 -44.46 -4.69 46.75
C GLY A 54 -43.68 -3.92 47.81
N THR A 55 -42.36 -3.93 47.68
CA THR A 55 -41.45 -3.15 48.52
C THR A 55 -40.66 -2.17 47.65
N LEU A 56 -40.44 -0.94 48.14
CA LEU A 56 -39.68 0.09 47.43
C LEU A 56 -38.23 0.16 47.92
N SER A 57 -37.32 0.60 47.05
CA SER A 57 -35.98 1.08 47.44
C SER A 57 -36.05 2.33 48.34
N ASP A 58 -34.96 2.65 49.04
CA ASP A 58 -34.91 3.83 49.94
C ASP A 58 -35.28 5.14 49.23
N ASN A 59 -34.81 5.32 47.99
CA ASN A 59 -35.16 6.47 47.15
C ASN A 59 -36.53 6.38 46.45
N GLY A 60 -37.29 5.29 46.64
CA GLY A 60 -38.63 5.09 46.08
C GLY A 60 -38.70 4.84 44.56
N ARG A 61 -37.56 4.66 43.87
CA ARG A 61 -37.51 4.55 42.38
C ARG A 61 -37.54 3.11 41.85
N ASN A 62 -37.19 2.11 42.65
CA ASN A 62 -37.27 0.70 42.29
C ASN A 62 -38.39 0.02 43.09
N LEU A 63 -39.30 -0.68 42.42
CA LEU A 63 -40.40 -1.42 43.03
C LEU A 63 -40.20 -2.93 42.85
N PHE A 64 -40.11 -3.66 43.95
CA PHE A 64 -39.83 -5.09 43.96
C PHE A 64 -41.09 -5.92 44.23
N HIS A 65 -41.27 -6.97 43.43
CA HIS A 65 -42.33 -7.95 43.54
C HIS A 65 -41.79 -9.38 43.61
N SER A 66 -42.54 -10.28 44.25
CA SER A 66 -42.14 -11.68 44.42
C SER A 66 -43.33 -12.63 44.32
N PHE A 67 -43.17 -13.67 43.50
CA PHE A 67 -44.22 -14.61 43.11
C PHE A 67 -43.83 -16.05 43.44
N GLY A 68 -44.79 -16.82 43.96
CA GLY A 68 -44.64 -18.28 44.08
C GLY A 68 -44.71 -18.96 42.71
N LYS A 69 -45.60 -18.49 41.83
CA LYS A 69 -45.69 -18.90 40.43
C LYS A 69 -46.11 -17.71 39.57
N PHE A 70 -45.64 -17.65 38.33
CA PHE A 70 -46.01 -16.63 37.36
C PHE A 70 -46.25 -17.28 35.98
N GLY A 71 -47.50 -17.49 35.62
CA GLY A 71 -47.90 -17.94 34.29
C GLY A 71 -49.18 -17.22 33.84
N LEU A 72 -49.47 -17.29 32.54
CA LEU A 72 -50.67 -16.71 31.92
C LEU A 72 -51.21 -17.64 30.85
N THR A 73 -52.51 -17.90 30.87
CA THR A 73 -53.24 -18.49 29.73
C THR A 73 -53.54 -17.43 28.65
N PRO A 74 -53.95 -17.80 27.41
CA PRO A 74 -54.09 -16.85 26.30
C PRO A 74 -55.05 -15.68 26.49
N THR A 75 -55.95 -15.72 27.48
CA THR A 75 -56.90 -14.64 27.79
C THR A 75 -56.54 -13.85 29.03
N GLU A 76 -55.53 -14.30 29.80
CA GLU A 76 -55.16 -13.65 31.06
C GLU A 76 -54.19 -12.49 30.86
N ILE A 77 -54.26 -11.51 31.77
CA ILE A 77 -53.46 -10.29 31.73
C ILE A 77 -52.76 -10.09 33.08
N ALA A 78 -51.43 -9.99 33.10
CA ALA A 78 -50.68 -9.51 34.26
C ALA A 78 -50.52 -7.99 34.17
N ASN A 79 -51.20 -7.23 35.03
CA ASN A 79 -51.14 -5.77 35.04
C ASN A 79 -50.36 -5.25 36.25
N PHE A 80 -49.11 -4.82 36.04
CA PHE A 80 -48.29 -4.14 37.05
C PHE A 80 -48.72 -2.68 37.19
N LEU A 81 -49.19 -2.30 38.38
CA LEU A 81 -49.64 -0.93 38.67
C LEU A 81 -48.48 -0.08 39.21
N SER A 82 -48.00 0.81 38.35
CA SER A 82 -46.92 1.77 38.61
C SER A 82 -47.42 3.19 38.92
N ASN A 83 -46.48 4.11 39.11
CA ASN A 83 -46.70 5.55 39.16
C ASN A 83 -45.47 6.30 38.57
N PRO A 84 -45.58 7.60 38.22
CA PRO A 84 -44.49 8.34 37.55
C PRO A 84 -43.21 8.60 38.39
N GLN A 85 -43.06 8.06 39.60
CA GLN A 85 -41.82 8.12 40.38
C GLN A 85 -41.01 6.82 40.30
N ILE A 86 -41.66 5.71 39.95
CA ILE A 86 -41.02 4.39 39.79
C ILE A 86 -40.32 4.36 38.43
N ARG A 87 -39.00 4.15 38.43
CA ARG A 87 -38.19 3.94 37.23
C ARG A 87 -38.20 2.47 36.82
N ASN A 88 -38.02 1.55 37.77
CA ASN A 88 -37.90 0.12 37.49
C ASN A 88 -38.87 -0.69 38.36
N ILE A 89 -39.53 -1.68 37.77
CA ILE A 89 -40.28 -2.72 38.46
C ILE A 89 -39.50 -4.03 38.30
N LEU A 90 -39.24 -4.75 39.39
CA LEU A 90 -38.48 -5.99 39.38
C LEU A 90 -39.30 -7.11 40.02
N GLY A 91 -39.73 -8.09 39.22
CA GLY A 91 -40.45 -9.28 39.66
C GLY A 91 -39.55 -10.51 39.70
N ARG A 92 -39.51 -11.23 40.83
CA ARG A 92 -38.86 -12.55 40.95
C ARG A 92 -39.87 -13.68 41.10
N VAL A 93 -39.57 -14.86 40.56
CA VAL A 93 -40.32 -16.11 40.81
C VAL A 93 -39.48 -17.02 41.69
N VAL A 94 -40.04 -17.46 42.82
CA VAL A 94 -39.30 -18.18 43.88
C VAL A 94 -39.75 -19.63 44.10
N GLY A 95 -40.82 -20.08 43.45
CA GLY A 95 -41.40 -21.42 43.68
C GLY A 95 -40.75 -22.58 42.95
N GLY A 96 -39.75 -22.32 42.09
CA GLY A 96 -38.98 -23.35 41.38
C GLY A 96 -39.62 -23.92 40.10
N ASP A 97 -40.84 -23.50 39.76
CA ASP A 97 -41.46 -23.82 38.46
C ASP A 97 -41.13 -22.76 37.40
N ALA A 98 -40.98 -23.19 36.14
CA ALA A 98 -40.78 -22.30 35.00
C ALA A 98 -42.05 -21.45 34.71
N SER A 99 -41.83 -20.24 34.17
CA SER A 99 -42.92 -19.32 33.82
C SER A 99 -43.47 -19.62 32.42
N VAL A 100 -44.68 -20.17 32.31
CA VAL A 100 -45.36 -20.39 31.00
C VAL A 100 -46.39 -19.29 30.77
N ILE A 101 -46.16 -18.49 29.73
CA ILE A 101 -46.83 -17.22 29.47
C ILE A 101 -47.42 -17.27 28.06
N HIS A 102 -48.74 -17.22 27.94
CA HIS A 102 -49.47 -17.13 26.67
C HIS A 102 -50.35 -15.88 26.56
N GLY A 103 -50.43 -15.08 27.61
CA GLY A 103 -51.29 -13.88 27.70
C GLY A 103 -50.49 -12.57 27.67
N LEU A 104 -51.14 -11.48 28.09
CA LEU A 104 -50.57 -10.13 28.05
C LEU A 104 -49.84 -9.77 29.35
N ILE A 105 -48.61 -9.27 29.27
CA ILE A 105 -47.97 -8.54 30.37
C ILE A 105 -48.09 -7.04 30.09
N GLN A 106 -48.60 -6.29 31.06
CA GLN A 106 -48.84 -4.85 30.95
C GLN A 106 -48.31 -4.10 32.17
N VAL A 107 -47.79 -2.89 31.95
CA VAL A 107 -47.57 -1.88 33.01
C VAL A 107 -48.56 -0.73 32.82
N THR A 108 -49.21 -0.27 33.89
CA THR A 108 -50.10 0.91 33.85
C THR A 108 -49.76 1.93 34.93
N GLY A 109 -50.03 3.20 34.69
CA GLY A 109 -49.89 4.29 35.68
C GLY A 109 -48.53 5.01 35.71
N GLY A 110 -47.51 4.51 35.02
CA GLY A 110 -46.20 5.14 34.86
C GLY A 110 -45.46 4.59 33.64
N ASN A 111 -44.27 5.13 33.34
CA ASN A 111 -43.37 4.70 32.24
C ASN A 111 -42.18 3.87 32.77
N SER A 112 -42.47 2.89 33.62
CA SER A 112 -41.42 2.11 34.30
C SER A 112 -40.92 0.95 33.45
N ASN A 113 -39.62 0.72 33.49
CA ASN A 113 -39.00 -0.50 32.99
C ASN A 113 -39.49 -1.71 33.79
N LEU A 114 -39.54 -2.89 33.17
CA LEU A 114 -39.99 -4.13 33.82
C LEU A 114 -38.95 -5.25 33.66
N TYR A 115 -38.42 -5.73 34.79
CA TYR A 115 -37.52 -6.87 34.89
C TYR A 115 -38.29 -8.08 35.44
N LEU A 116 -38.21 -9.22 34.77
CA LEU A 116 -38.82 -10.49 35.18
C LEU A 116 -37.76 -11.59 35.29
N MET A 117 -37.48 -12.02 36.52
CA MET A 117 -36.47 -13.02 36.86
C MET A 117 -37.12 -14.36 37.26
N ASN A 118 -36.83 -15.43 36.53
CA ASN A 118 -37.15 -16.81 36.95
C ASN A 118 -36.02 -17.78 36.56
N PRO A 119 -35.18 -18.22 37.51
CA PRO A 119 -34.08 -19.14 37.22
C PRO A 119 -34.51 -20.51 36.68
N ALA A 120 -35.76 -20.92 36.94
CA ALA A 120 -36.29 -22.20 36.45
C ALA A 120 -36.62 -22.21 34.95
N GLY A 121 -36.62 -21.05 34.28
CA GLY A 121 -36.91 -20.90 32.85
C GLY A 121 -38.18 -20.09 32.57
N ILE A 122 -38.29 -19.57 31.33
CA ILE A 122 -39.41 -18.73 30.87
C ILE A 122 -39.81 -19.16 29.45
N VAL A 123 -41.10 -19.38 29.21
CA VAL A 123 -41.66 -19.66 27.88
C VAL A 123 -42.75 -18.63 27.56
N PHE A 124 -42.50 -17.78 26.58
CA PHE A 124 -43.51 -16.94 25.94
C PHE A 124 -44.07 -17.72 24.74
N GLY A 125 -45.23 -18.35 24.88
CA GLY A 125 -45.87 -19.07 23.78
C GLY A 125 -46.59 -18.14 22.80
N LYS A 126 -47.07 -18.67 21.67
CA LYS A 126 -47.64 -17.93 20.52
C LYS A 126 -48.71 -16.85 20.75
N GLY A 127 -49.36 -16.80 21.91
CA GLY A 127 -50.30 -15.73 22.27
C GLY A 127 -49.71 -14.61 23.13
N ALA A 128 -48.47 -14.77 23.62
CA ALA A 128 -47.84 -13.85 24.55
C ALA A 128 -47.60 -12.51 23.89
N THR A 129 -47.95 -11.44 24.61
CA THR A 129 -47.80 -10.05 24.16
C THR A 129 -47.35 -9.16 25.31
N LEU A 130 -46.73 -8.03 24.96
CA LEU A 130 -46.30 -7.00 25.90
C LEU A 130 -47.08 -5.69 25.67
N ASN A 131 -47.31 -4.95 26.74
CA ASN A 131 -47.72 -3.55 26.72
C ASN A 131 -46.96 -2.84 27.85
N VAL A 132 -45.66 -2.65 27.60
CA VAL A 132 -44.73 -2.04 28.53
C VAL A 132 -44.30 -0.67 27.94
N PRO A 133 -44.57 0.44 28.64
CA PRO A 133 -44.26 1.80 28.19
C PRO A 133 -42.80 2.23 28.44
N GLY A 134 -41.96 1.28 28.85
CA GLY A 134 -40.53 1.40 29.10
C GLY A 134 -39.85 0.09 28.70
N SER A 135 -38.55 -0.02 28.96
CA SER A 135 -37.75 -1.18 28.57
C SER A 135 -38.16 -2.47 29.33
N PHE A 136 -38.01 -3.63 28.69
CA PHE A 136 -38.36 -4.95 29.24
C PHE A 136 -37.17 -5.91 29.27
N THR A 137 -36.91 -6.53 30.42
CA THR A 137 -35.86 -7.56 30.57
C THR A 137 -36.44 -8.84 31.16
N ALA A 138 -36.30 -9.97 30.46
CA ALA A 138 -36.59 -11.29 31.00
C ALA A 138 -35.28 -12.06 31.22
N THR A 139 -35.12 -12.69 32.39
CA THR A 139 -33.87 -13.41 32.71
C THR A 139 -34.05 -14.68 33.53
N THR A 140 -33.15 -15.65 33.32
CA THR A 140 -32.97 -16.84 34.17
C THR A 140 -31.75 -16.76 35.08
N ALA A 141 -31.11 -15.60 35.17
CA ALA A 141 -30.16 -15.28 36.24
C ALA A 141 -30.79 -15.51 37.62
N ASN A 142 -30.00 -15.92 38.61
CA ASN A 142 -30.45 -16.09 39.99
C ASN A 142 -30.14 -14.88 40.90
N GLY A 143 -29.59 -13.80 40.35
CA GLY A 143 -29.65 -12.47 40.94
C GLY A 143 -29.49 -11.34 39.93
N ILE A 144 -30.08 -10.19 40.24
CA ILE A 144 -29.92 -8.92 39.51
C ILE A 144 -29.13 -7.97 40.42
N GLY A 145 -27.97 -7.50 39.96
CA GLY A 145 -27.05 -6.68 40.74
C GLY A 145 -27.31 -5.17 40.61
N PHE A 146 -26.93 -4.46 41.67
CA PHE A 146 -26.92 -3.01 41.79
C PHE A 146 -25.57 -2.59 42.41
N GLU A 147 -25.25 -1.29 42.39
CA GLU A 147 -23.99 -0.73 42.93
C GLU A 147 -23.64 -1.20 44.37
N HIS A 148 -24.67 -1.46 45.19
CA HIS A 148 -24.53 -1.79 46.61
C HIS A 148 -25.35 -3.05 47.03
N GLY A 149 -25.52 -4.04 46.14
CA GLY A 149 -26.06 -5.36 46.50
C GLY A 149 -26.83 -6.08 45.41
N TRP A 150 -27.39 -7.24 45.78
CA TRP A 150 -28.08 -8.18 44.89
C TRP A 150 -29.57 -8.30 45.18
N PHE A 151 -30.41 -8.23 44.14
CA PHE A 151 -31.78 -8.73 44.14
C PHE A 151 -31.76 -10.22 43.80
N ASN A 152 -31.64 -11.07 44.82
CA ASN A 152 -31.55 -12.52 44.68
C ASN A 152 -32.90 -13.15 44.30
N ALA A 153 -32.88 -14.22 43.50
CA ALA A 153 -34.06 -15.03 43.23
C ALA A 153 -34.51 -15.87 44.44
N VAL A 154 -33.57 -16.36 45.25
CA VAL A 154 -33.84 -17.14 46.46
C VAL A 154 -33.18 -16.48 47.67
N GLY A 155 -33.87 -16.51 48.81
CA GLY A 155 -33.41 -15.90 50.06
C GLY A 155 -33.95 -14.49 50.30
N ASP A 156 -33.46 -13.88 51.37
CA ASP A 156 -33.81 -12.53 51.78
C ASP A 156 -33.06 -11.48 50.93
N ASN A 157 -33.68 -10.31 50.73
CA ASN A 157 -33.09 -9.18 50.01
C ASN A 157 -33.19 -7.91 50.86
N ASP A 158 -32.11 -7.11 50.91
CA ASP A 158 -32.17 -5.78 51.51
C ASP A 158 -32.64 -4.75 50.47
N TYR A 159 -33.97 -4.65 50.31
CA TYR A 159 -34.57 -3.75 49.35
C TYR A 159 -34.15 -2.28 49.49
N GLN A 160 -33.70 -1.84 50.67
CA GLN A 160 -33.33 -0.43 50.89
C GLN A 160 -32.01 -0.07 50.19
N THR A 161 -31.06 -1.00 50.07
CA THR A 161 -29.76 -0.75 49.42
C THR A 161 -29.78 -0.89 47.90
N LEU A 162 -30.83 -1.52 47.33
CA LEU A 162 -31.01 -1.74 45.89
C LEU A 162 -31.48 -0.47 45.16
N VAL A 163 -30.67 0.58 45.26
CA VAL A 163 -30.83 1.91 44.68
C VAL A 163 -30.02 2.02 43.38
N GLY A 164 -30.51 2.79 42.43
CA GLY A 164 -29.88 2.97 41.11
C GLY A 164 -30.58 2.15 40.03
N ASN A 165 -29.88 1.89 38.94
CA ASN A 165 -30.31 0.95 37.90
C ASN A 165 -29.70 -0.44 38.16
N PRO A 166 -30.34 -1.52 37.71
CA PRO A 166 -29.66 -2.81 37.52
C PRO A 166 -28.41 -2.66 36.66
N ASN A 167 -27.34 -3.36 37.03
CA ASN A 167 -26.03 -3.25 36.38
C ASN A 167 -25.35 -4.59 36.06
N SER A 168 -25.92 -5.70 36.52
CA SER A 168 -25.32 -7.02 36.35
C SER A 168 -26.34 -8.13 36.58
N PHE A 169 -26.05 -9.31 36.06
CA PHE A 169 -26.85 -10.53 36.23
C PHE A 169 -25.95 -11.69 36.59
N ALA A 170 -26.25 -12.37 37.71
CA ALA A 170 -25.48 -13.51 38.17
C ALA A 170 -26.13 -14.84 37.74
N PHE A 171 -25.36 -15.69 37.07
CA PHE A 171 -25.75 -17.04 36.66
C PHE A 171 -24.95 -18.06 37.47
N THR A 172 -25.15 -18.09 38.80
CA THR A 172 -24.33 -18.94 39.71
C THR A 172 -24.73 -20.43 39.71
N LEU A 173 -25.69 -20.80 38.85
CA LEU A 173 -26.07 -22.18 38.59
C LEU A 173 -25.18 -22.77 37.49
N ASN A 174 -24.73 -24.01 37.65
CA ASN A 174 -24.02 -24.76 36.61
C ASN A 174 -24.89 -25.06 35.38
N GLN A 175 -26.21 -25.12 35.54
CA GLN A 175 -27.21 -25.19 34.48
C GLN A 175 -28.30 -24.16 34.75
N PRO A 176 -28.18 -22.93 34.20
CA PRO A 176 -29.25 -21.94 34.26
C PRO A 176 -30.41 -22.33 33.35
N GLY A 177 -31.64 -21.92 33.70
CA GLY A 177 -32.82 -22.23 32.89
C GLY A 177 -32.83 -21.58 31.51
N SER A 178 -33.64 -22.13 30.59
CA SER A 178 -33.78 -21.59 29.23
C SER A 178 -34.89 -20.54 29.11
N ILE A 179 -34.77 -19.65 28.11
CA ILE A 179 -35.85 -18.76 27.64
C ILE A 179 -36.28 -19.19 26.24
N VAL A 180 -37.58 -19.34 26.01
CA VAL A 180 -38.16 -19.56 24.67
C VAL A 180 -39.18 -18.48 24.38
N ASN A 181 -39.01 -17.74 23.27
CA ASN A 181 -40.04 -16.84 22.75
C ASN A 181 -40.60 -17.35 21.43
N ALA A 182 -41.92 -17.54 21.39
CA ALA A 182 -42.72 -17.79 20.20
C ALA A 182 -43.90 -16.81 20.07
N GLY A 183 -44.00 -15.82 20.97
CA GLY A 183 -45.02 -14.78 20.99
C GLY A 183 -44.63 -13.55 20.18
N ASP A 184 -45.32 -12.43 20.45
CA ASP A 184 -45.12 -11.14 19.81
C ASP A 184 -44.78 -10.10 20.89
N LEU A 185 -43.49 -9.91 21.16
CA LEU A 185 -42.99 -9.13 22.28
C LEU A 185 -42.54 -7.74 21.81
N ALA A 186 -43.34 -6.72 22.09
CA ALA A 186 -43.07 -5.34 21.68
C ALA A 186 -42.96 -4.37 22.88
N VAL A 187 -41.97 -3.48 22.86
CA VAL A 187 -41.86 -2.33 23.76
C VAL A 187 -42.25 -1.03 23.03
N SER A 188 -42.18 0.10 23.71
CA SER A 188 -42.41 1.41 23.08
C SER A 188 -41.21 1.87 22.25
N GLU A 189 -41.44 2.82 21.33
CA GLU A 189 -40.40 3.40 20.48
C GLU A 189 -39.24 3.99 21.32
N GLY A 190 -38.00 3.64 20.96
CA GLY A 190 -36.78 4.04 21.66
C GLY A 190 -36.49 3.32 22.98
N GLU A 191 -37.28 2.31 23.36
CA GLU A 191 -37.06 1.47 24.55
C GLU A 191 -36.44 0.11 24.18
N ASN A 192 -35.82 -0.57 25.15
CA ASN A 192 -35.02 -1.77 24.90
C ASN A 192 -35.75 -3.05 25.33
N LEU A 193 -35.45 -4.17 24.68
CA LEU A 193 -35.97 -5.51 25.01
C LEU A 193 -34.82 -6.53 25.11
N THR A 194 -34.65 -7.12 26.30
CA THR A 194 -33.52 -8.00 26.63
C THR A 194 -34.00 -9.38 27.10
N LEU A 195 -33.51 -10.45 26.49
CA LEU A 195 -33.71 -11.84 26.91
C LEU A 195 -32.35 -12.45 27.31
N LEU A 196 -32.15 -12.74 28.60
CA LEU A 196 -30.89 -13.26 29.17
C LEU A 196 -31.09 -14.63 29.82
N GLY A 197 -30.75 -15.72 29.12
CA GLY A 197 -31.00 -17.10 29.56
C GLY A 197 -29.74 -17.96 29.63
N GLY A 198 -29.84 -19.17 30.20
CA GLY A 198 -28.79 -20.20 30.05
C GLY A 198 -28.75 -20.77 28.62
N THR A 199 -29.90 -20.83 27.99
CA THR A 199 -30.13 -21.04 26.55
C THR A 199 -31.25 -20.07 26.16
N VAL A 200 -31.17 -19.40 25.01
CA VAL A 200 -32.26 -18.53 24.53
C VAL A 200 -32.65 -18.92 23.11
N VAL A 201 -33.93 -19.17 22.87
CA VAL A 201 -34.46 -19.49 21.53
C VAL A 201 -35.62 -18.56 21.19
N ASN A 202 -35.45 -17.71 20.18
CA ASN A 202 -36.54 -16.95 19.56
C ASN A 202 -37.05 -17.66 18.30
N THR A 203 -38.36 -17.76 18.17
CA THR A 203 -39.11 -18.24 16.99
C THR A 203 -40.32 -17.35 16.65
N GLY A 204 -40.57 -16.34 17.49
CA GLY A 204 -41.65 -15.36 17.35
C GLY A 204 -41.18 -14.01 16.81
N THR A 205 -41.90 -12.96 17.17
CA THR A 205 -41.51 -11.57 16.90
C THR A 205 -41.00 -10.91 18.17
N ILE A 206 -39.92 -10.12 18.03
CA ILE A 206 -39.47 -9.14 19.03
C ILE A 206 -39.38 -7.78 18.33
N SER A 207 -39.96 -6.73 18.92
CA SER A 207 -39.93 -5.38 18.34
C SER A 207 -39.57 -4.30 19.36
N ALA A 208 -38.61 -3.46 18.97
CA ALA A 208 -38.08 -2.32 19.72
C ALA A 208 -37.68 -1.22 18.73
N THR A 209 -38.66 -0.65 18.01
CA THR A 209 -38.51 0.42 17.01
C THR A 209 -37.57 1.54 17.50
N GLY A 210 -36.45 1.75 16.81
CA GLY A 210 -35.40 2.73 17.18
C GLY A 210 -34.71 2.50 18.53
N GLY A 211 -34.92 1.36 19.17
CA GLY A 211 -34.31 0.94 20.44
C GLY A 211 -33.32 -0.22 20.25
N GLU A 212 -33.16 -1.05 21.27
CA GLU A 212 -32.22 -2.19 21.26
C GLU A 212 -32.90 -3.52 21.61
N ILE A 213 -32.66 -4.55 20.78
CA ILE A 213 -32.95 -5.95 21.09
C ILE A 213 -31.66 -6.64 21.51
N THR A 214 -31.67 -7.34 22.65
CA THR A 214 -30.57 -8.23 23.06
C THR A 214 -31.10 -9.62 23.35
N ILE A 215 -30.59 -10.62 22.64
CA ILE A 215 -30.74 -12.05 22.91
C ILE A 215 -29.36 -12.54 23.34
N ALA A 216 -29.17 -12.86 24.62
CA ALA A 216 -27.89 -13.39 25.09
C ALA A 216 -28.06 -14.69 25.91
N ALA A 217 -27.29 -15.69 25.53
CA ALA A 217 -27.18 -16.96 26.22
C ALA A 217 -25.89 -17.02 27.04
N VAL A 218 -26.02 -17.24 28.34
CA VAL A 218 -24.94 -17.13 29.31
C VAL A 218 -24.59 -18.54 29.81
N PRO A 219 -23.33 -18.99 29.72
CA PRO A 219 -22.92 -20.24 30.32
C PRO A 219 -23.13 -20.24 31.85
N GLY A 220 -23.26 -21.43 32.44
CA GLY A 220 -23.33 -21.55 33.90
C GLY A 220 -22.08 -21.02 34.59
N GLU A 221 -22.22 -20.58 35.84
CA GLU A 221 -21.12 -20.06 36.68
C GLU A 221 -20.46 -18.75 36.16
N HIS A 222 -21.22 -17.91 35.45
CA HIS A 222 -20.78 -16.61 34.94
C HIS A 222 -21.54 -15.42 35.51
N LEU A 223 -20.88 -14.25 35.48
CA LEU A 223 -21.45 -12.94 35.74
C LEU A 223 -21.60 -12.19 34.40
N VAL A 224 -22.77 -11.61 34.14
CA VAL A 224 -22.96 -10.63 33.08
C VAL A 224 -22.88 -9.23 33.69
N ARG A 225 -22.04 -8.35 33.14
CA ARG A 225 -22.00 -6.92 33.52
C ARG A 225 -22.59 -6.06 32.41
N ILE A 226 -23.25 -4.98 32.81
CA ILE A 226 -23.74 -3.90 31.95
C ILE A 226 -22.98 -2.64 32.36
N SER A 227 -22.18 -2.04 31.46
CA SER A 227 -21.50 -0.78 31.78
C SER A 227 -22.46 0.43 31.72
N HIS A 228 -22.02 1.56 32.27
CA HIS A 228 -22.86 2.74 32.53
C HIS A 228 -22.33 4.03 31.91
N GLU A 229 -23.19 5.06 31.91
CA GLU A 229 -22.89 6.46 31.60
C GLU A 229 -21.46 6.90 32.03
N ASN A 230 -20.69 7.39 31.05
CA ASN A 230 -19.28 7.83 31.10
C ASN A 230 -18.19 6.74 30.97
N MET A 231 -18.54 5.49 30.67
CA MET A 231 -17.63 4.53 30.01
C MET A 231 -18.31 3.94 28.76
N VAL A 232 -17.53 3.30 27.88
CA VAL A 232 -18.05 2.65 26.67
C VAL A 232 -19.04 1.55 27.07
N LEU A 233 -20.19 1.48 26.37
CA LEU A 233 -21.22 0.47 26.63
C LEU A 233 -20.64 -0.93 26.38
N SER A 234 -20.68 -1.82 27.36
CA SER A 234 -20.17 -3.18 27.26
C SER A 234 -21.11 -4.19 27.90
N LEU A 235 -21.16 -5.39 27.32
CA LEU A 235 -21.78 -6.58 27.89
C LEU A 235 -20.66 -7.59 28.13
N GLU A 236 -20.17 -7.72 29.37
CA GLU A 236 -19.02 -8.58 29.68
C GLU A 236 -19.49 -9.89 30.33
N PHE A 237 -18.99 -11.04 29.86
CA PHE A 237 -19.18 -12.35 30.49
C PHE A 237 -17.92 -12.73 31.30
N GLU A 238 -18.02 -12.72 32.62
CA GLU A 238 -16.88 -12.95 33.52
C GLU A 238 -17.08 -14.25 34.33
N PRO A 239 -16.16 -15.23 34.30
CA PRO A 239 -16.26 -16.46 35.09
C PRO A 239 -16.21 -16.19 36.61
N ILE A 240 -17.20 -16.70 37.35
CA ILE A 240 -17.33 -16.45 38.80
C ILE A 240 -16.15 -17.02 39.61
N ALA A 241 -15.45 -18.03 39.10
CA ALA A 241 -14.31 -18.66 39.77
C ALA A 241 -13.14 -17.69 40.10
N GLY A 242 -13.06 -16.52 39.45
CA GLY A 242 -12.11 -15.44 39.76
C GLY A 242 -12.60 -14.41 40.79
N LEU A 243 -13.91 -14.35 41.05
CA LEU A 243 -14.54 -13.32 41.87
C LEU A 243 -14.55 -13.69 43.36
N ASN A 244 -13.79 -12.93 44.16
CA ASN A 244 -13.78 -13.06 45.62
C ASN A 244 -14.97 -12.32 46.27
N ASP A 245 -16.18 -12.52 45.75
CA ASP A 245 -17.41 -11.87 46.24
C ASP A 245 -18.34 -12.86 46.95
N ASP A 246 -18.20 -12.93 48.28
CA ASP A 246 -19.08 -13.71 49.18
C ASP A 246 -20.55 -13.22 49.17
N SER A 247 -20.89 -12.12 48.48
CA SER A 247 -22.25 -11.59 48.39
C SER A 247 -23.07 -12.12 47.20
N LEU A 248 -22.45 -12.91 46.31
CA LEU A 248 -23.13 -13.48 45.14
C LEU A 248 -24.32 -14.40 45.51
N PRO A 249 -25.36 -14.49 44.66
CA PRO A 249 -26.52 -15.34 44.91
C PRO A 249 -26.16 -16.82 45.03
N THR A 250 -26.72 -17.52 46.02
CA THR A 250 -26.60 -18.99 46.10
C THR A 250 -27.64 -19.69 45.21
N SER A 251 -27.40 -20.96 44.87
CA SER A 251 -28.30 -21.75 44.02
C SER A 251 -29.70 -22.00 44.61
N GLY A 252 -29.87 -21.81 45.93
CA GLY A 252 -31.17 -21.76 46.60
C GLY A 252 -32.02 -23.05 46.57
N GLY A 253 -31.53 -24.14 45.97
CA GLY A 253 -32.29 -25.36 45.75
C GLY A 253 -33.24 -25.31 44.54
N ILE A 254 -33.12 -24.30 43.65
CA ILE A 254 -33.76 -24.36 42.33
C ILE A 254 -32.96 -25.34 41.47
N SER A 255 -33.68 -26.23 40.78
CA SER A 255 -33.11 -27.11 39.75
C SER A 255 -33.86 -26.81 38.45
N PRO A 256 -33.32 -25.95 37.57
CA PRO A 256 -33.94 -25.68 36.28
C PRO A 256 -34.08 -26.97 35.47
N GLN A 257 -35.05 -27.00 34.55
CA GLN A 257 -35.10 -28.03 33.52
C GLN A 257 -34.17 -27.65 32.38
N ASP A 258 -33.60 -28.65 31.72
CA ASP A 258 -33.00 -28.45 30.40
C ASP A 258 -34.08 -28.10 29.35
N LEU A 259 -33.68 -27.63 28.18
CA LEU A 259 -34.61 -27.24 27.11
C LEU A 259 -35.57 -28.39 26.70
N PRO A 260 -35.13 -29.67 26.56
CA PRO A 260 -36.04 -30.79 26.28
C PRO A 260 -37.08 -31.00 27.39
N GLY A 261 -36.66 -30.95 28.66
CA GLY A 261 -37.52 -31.10 29.83
C GLY A 261 -38.53 -29.98 29.96
N LEU A 262 -38.12 -28.74 29.68
CA LEU A 262 -38.99 -27.55 29.67
C LEU A 262 -40.10 -27.66 28.61
N LEU A 263 -39.75 -28.05 27.38
CA LEU A 263 -40.71 -28.20 26.28
C LEU A 263 -41.63 -29.41 26.46
N SER A 264 -41.09 -30.54 26.93
CA SER A 264 -41.83 -31.79 27.14
C SER A 264 -42.75 -31.73 28.36
N GLY A 265 -42.31 -31.08 29.45
CA GLY A 265 -43.09 -30.95 30.68
C GLY A 265 -44.35 -30.08 30.54
N GLY A 266 -44.39 -29.20 29.54
CA GLY A 266 -45.50 -28.27 29.31
C GLY A 266 -46.55 -28.69 28.26
N ASN A 267 -46.35 -29.77 27.50
CA ASN A 267 -47.04 -30.02 26.21
C ASN A 267 -46.87 -28.84 25.22
N LEU A 268 -45.67 -28.26 25.13
CA LEU A 268 -45.43 -27.00 24.42
C LEU A 268 -44.92 -27.14 22.97
N SER A 269 -44.54 -28.34 22.52
CA SER A 269 -43.91 -28.59 21.21
C SER A 269 -44.66 -27.99 20.02
N ASP A 270 -45.99 -28.09 20.00
CA ASP A 270 -46.82 -27.61 18.89
C ASP A 270 -47.01 -26.09 18.91
N ALA A 271 -46.61 -25.41 19.99
CA ALA A 271 -46.91 -24.01 20.29
C ALA A 271 -45.68 -23.08 20.25
N THR A 272 -44.46 -23.62 20.18
CA THR A 272 -43.20 -22.87 20.21
C THR A 272 -42.40 -22.90 18.91
N GLY A 273 -42.85 -23.64 17.88
CA GLY A 273 -42.07 -23.84 16.66
C GLY A 273 -40.88 -24.78 16.84
N ILE A 274 -40.78 -25.50 17.95
CA ILE A 274 -39.65 -26.38 18.29
C ILE A 274 -40.17 -27.81 18.54
N THR A 275 -39.64 -28.78 17.80
CA THR A 275 -40.01 -30.20 17.94
C THR A 275 -39.00 -30.93 18.83
N VAL A 276 -39.49 -31.77 19.75
CA VAL A 276 -38.66 -32.71 20.52
C VAL A 276 -38.83 -34.10 19.90
N ASN A 277 -37.73 -34.69 19.42
CA ASN A 277 -37.71 -35.96 18.72
C ASN A 277 -37.74 -37.15 19.69
N GLN A 278 -38.02 -38.36 19.15
CA GLN A 278 -38.15 -39.58 19.97
C GLN A 278 -36.84 -40.06 20.60
N ASP A 279 -35.70 -39.61 20.10
CA ASP A 279 -34.35 -39.85 20.65
C ASP A 279 -33.94 -38.83 21.72
N GLY A 280 -34.75 -37.78 21.94
CA GLY A 280 -34.46 -36.69 22.88
C GLY A 280 -33.76 -35.49 22.24
N THR A 281 -33.39 -35.54 20.96
CA THR A 281 -32.88 -34.36 20.23
C THR A 281 -33.98 -33.32 20.05
N ILE A 282 -33.59 -32.06 19.90
CA ILE A 282 -34.49 -30.97 19.57
C ILE A 282 -34.22 -30.54 18.13
N THR A 283 -35.26 -30.25 17.35
CA THR A 283 -35.13 -29.61 16.03
C THR A 283 -36.05 -28.41 15.88
N LEU A 284 -35.60 -27.37 15.18
CA LEU A 284 -36.44 -26.25 14.81
C LEU A 284 -37.43 -26.69 13.71
N THR A 285 -38.73 -26.42 13.93
CA THR A 285 -39.81 -26.88 13.06
C THR A 285 -39.82 -26.09 11.76
N GLY A 286 -39.40 -26.73 10.67
CA GLY A 286 -39.42 -26.14 9.32
C GLY A 286 -38.06 -26.25 8.64
N SER A 287 -36.99 -25.84 9.34
CA SER A 287 -35.61 -25.98 8.85
C SER A 287 -35.04 -27.38 9.10
N GLY A 288 -35.47 -28.07 10.17
CA GLY A 288 -34.94 -29.39 10.55
C GLY A 288 -33.57 -29.35 11.23
N ILE A 289 -33.00 -28.16 11.45
CA ILE A 289 -31.75 -27.95 12.17
C ILE A 289 -31.89 -28.45 13.61
N ALA A 290 -30.91 -29.24 14.07
CA ALA A 290 -30.82 -29.69 15.44
C ALA A 290 -30.43 -28.53 16.38
N ILE A 291 -31.06 -28.47 17.55
CA ILE A 291 -30.73 -27.50 18.60
C ILE A 291 -29.97 -28.27 19.69
N PRO A 292 -28.64 -28.05 19.83
CA PRO A 292 -27.90 -28.54 20.98
C PRO A 292 -28.53 -28.10 22.31
N THR A 293 -28.51 -29.00 23.28
CA THR A 293 -29.14 -28.79 24.59
C THR A 293 -28.16 -28.24 25.64
N GLU A 294 -27.06 -27.64 25.17
CA GLU A 294 -25.98 -27.09 25.99
C GLU A 294 -26.32 -25.67 26.46
N THR A 295 -25.73 -25.24 27.56
CA THR A 295 -25.77 -23.84 28.01
C THR A 295 -24.89 -22.96 27.13
N GLY A 296 -25.11 -21.65 27.13
CA GLY A 296 -24.38 -20.71 26.28
C GLY A 296 -24.91 -20.61 24.84
N MET A 297 -25.97 -21.35 24.48
CA MET A 297 -26.55 -21.33 23.13
C MET A 297 -27.66 -20.28 22.95
N ALA A 298 -27.46 -19.37 21.99
CA ALA A 298 -28.47 -18.41 21.53
C ALA A 298 -28.92 -18.72 20.09
N ILE A 299 -30.23 -18.86 19.89
CA ILE A 299 -30.84 -19.06 18.58
C ILE A 299 -31.87 -17.97 18.33
N ALA A 300 -31.74 -17.27 17.20
CA ALA A 300 -32.79 -16.39 16.70
C ALA A 300 -33.38 -16.94 15.39
N SER A 301 -34.70 -17.02 15.36
CA SER A 301 -35.56 -17.35 14.23
C SER A 301 -36.81 -16.47 14.31
N GLY A 302 -37.54 -16.27 13.22
CA GLY A 302 -38.63 -15.30 13.18
C GLY A 302 -38.11 -13.87 13.05
N ASN A 303 -38.84 -12.88 13.58
CA ASN A 303 -38.58 -11.46 13.29
C ASN A 303 -37.95 -10.73 14.48
N LEU A 304 -36.88 -9.96 14.22
CA LEU A 304 -36.31 -8.98 15.15
C LEU A 304 -36.39 -7.59 14.49
N GLU A 305 -37.19 -6.69 15.06
CA GLU A 305 -37.60 -5.43 14.43
C GLU A 305 -37.17 -4.22 15.27
N VAL A 306 -36.19 -3.46 14.77
CA VAL A 306 -35.68 -2.24 15.41
C VAL A 306 -35.60 -1.04 14.46
N SER A 307 -36.26 -1.09 13.29
CA SER A 307 -36.25 0.02 12.33
C SER A 307 -36.75 1.34 12.92
N GLY A 308 -36.39 2.47 12.31
CA GLY A 308 -36.74 3.80 12.84
C GLY A 308 -36.37 4.97 11.92
N GLU A 309 -36.28 6.18 12.48
CA GLU A 309 -35.70 7.32 11.74
C GLU A 309 -34.18 7.15 11.53
N THR A 310 -33.52 6.51 12.49
CA THR A 310 -32.24 5.82 12.33
C THR A 310 -32.47 4.40 12.85
N GLY A 311 -31.86 3.40 12.22
CA GLY A 311 -32.01 2.01 12.66
C GLY A 311 -31.53 1.81 14.11
N GLY A 312 -32.24 0.96 14.85
CA GLY A 312 -31.87 0.57 16.21
C GLY A 312 -30.73 -0.45 16.26
N LYS A 313 -30.63 -1.18 17.38
CA LYS A 313 -29.58 -2.17 17.63
C LYS A 313 -30.11 -3.58 17.86
N VAL A 314 -29.41 -4.58 17.34
CA VAL A 314 -29.68 -6.00 17.61
C VAL A 314 -28.40 -6.72 18.01
N HIS A 315 -28.40 -7.33 19.19
CA HIS A 315 -27.31 -8.18 19.68
C HIS A 315 -27.82 -9.62 19.84
N VAL A 316 -27.17 -10.59 19.20
CA VAL A 316 -27.41 -12.03 19.41
C VAL A 316 -26.10 -12.69 19.83
N LEU A 317 -26.00 -13.06 21.10
CA LEU A 317 -24.72 -13.34 21.78
C LEU A 317 -24.77 -14.64 22.58
N GLY A 318 -23.64 -15.32 22.70
CA GLY A 318 -23.50 -16.56 23.47
C GLY A 318 -22.21 -17.28 23.11
N GLU A 319 -21.94 -18.41 23.75
CA GLU A 319 -20.82 -19.30 23.41
C GLU A 319 -21.03 -19.97 22.04
N LYS A 320 -22.29 -20.21 21.66
CA LYS A 320 -22.70 -20.67 20.32
C LYS A 320 -23.93 -19.87 19.87
N VAL A 321 -23.88 -19.31 18.66
CA VAL A 321 -24.95 -18.46 18.10
C VAL A 321 -25.45 -19.02 16.77
N ALA A 322 -26.77 -19.02 16.56
CA ALA A 322 -27.37 -19.36 15.27
C ALA A 322 -28.55 -18.46 14.88
N LEU A 323 -28.53 -17.96 13.63
CA LEU A 323 -29.66 -17.37 12.94
C LEU A 323 -30.25 -18.41 11.98
N VAL A 324 -31.54 -18.73 12.15
CA VAL A 324 -32.21 -19.80 11.38
C VAL A 324 -33.56 -19.32 10.86
N GLY A 325 -33.66 -19.02 9.57
CA GLY A 325 -34.84 -18.37 9.00
C GLY A 325 -35.19 -17.07 9.72
N ALA A 326 -34.16 -16.32 10.15
CA ALA A 326 -34.31 -15.08 10.90
C ALA A 326 -34.49 -13.89 9.95
N ASN A 327 -35.38 -12.97 10.27
CA ASN A 327 -35.52 -11.70 9.58
C ASN A 327 -35.22 -10.57 10.58
N ILE A 328 -34.04 -9.96 10.44
CA ILE A 328 -33.59 -8.86 11.28
C ILE A 328 -33.73 -7.57 10.47
N ASP A 329 -34.53 -6.63 10.96
CA ASP A 329 -34.69 -5.30 10.36
C ASP A 329 -34.20 -4.22 11.33
N ALA A 330 -33.04 -3.66 11.00
CA ALA A 330 -32.42 -2.50 11.61
C ALA A 330 -32.22 -1.37 10.58
N SER A 331 -33.11 -1.28 9.58
CA SER A 331 -33.09 -0.18 8.60
C SER A 331 -33.58 1.15 9.20
N GLY A 332 -33.24 2.27 8.58
CA GLY A 332 -33.73 3.58 9.00
C GLY A 332 -33.91 4.58 7.86
N THR A 333 -34.79 5.57 8.05
CA THR A 333 -35.08 6.57 7.00
C THR A 333 -33.89 7.49 6.72
N ASN A 334 -33.10 7.82 7.75
CA ASN A 334 -31.99 8.77 7.74
C ASN A 334 -30.65 8.15 8.21
N GLY A 335 -30.52 6.82 8.20
CA GLY A 335 -29.31 6.09 8.56
C GLY A 335 -29.61 4.66 9.05
N GLY A 336 -28.74 3.71 8.70
CA GLY A 336 -28.84 2.32 9.13
C GLY A 336 -28.52 2.09 10.62
N GLY A 337 -28.92 0.92 11.14
CA GLY A 337 -28.70 0.51 12.52
C GLY A 337 -27.43 -0.29 12.76
N THR A 338 -27.39 -1.04 13.87
CA THR A 338 -26.26 -1.93 14.22
C THR A 338 -26.74 -3.34 14.54
N VAL A 339 -26.13 -4.35 13.94
CA VAL A 339 -26.42 -5.76 14.21
C VAL A 339 -25.12 -6.49 14.56
N LEU A 340 -25.01 -7.04 15.76
CA LEU A 340 -23.86 -7.80 16.24
C LEU A 340 -24.28 -9.24 16.57
N ILE A 341 -23.72 -10.21 15.85
CA ILE A 341 -24.04 -11.63 15.98
C ILE A 341 -22.76 -12.39 16.34
N GLY A 342 -22.72 -12.93 17.56
CA GLY A 342 -21.57 -13.69 18.05
C GLY A 342 -20.32 -12.86 18.37
N GLY A 343 -20.29 -11.55 18.18
CA GLY A 343 -19.15 -10.71 18.58
C GLY A 343 -19.23 -9.30 18.02
N ASP A 344 -18.10 -8.60 18.02
CA ASP A 344 -17.90 -7.24 17.47
C ASP A 344 -16.60 -7.22 16.67
N TYR A 345 -16.22 -6.06 16.17
CA TYR A 345 -15.13 -5.84 15.22
C TYR A 345 -13.84 -6.58 15.59
N GLN A 346 -13.44 -7.51 14.72
CA GLN A 346 -12.24 -8.35 14.82
C GLN A 346 -12.12 -9.12 16.16
N GLY A 347 -13.27 -9.38 16.80
CA GLY A 347 -13.35 -9.94 18.15
C GLY A 347 -12.77 -9.03 19.25
N GLN A 348 -12.37 -7.78 18.95
CA GLN A 348 -11.71 -6.86 19.90
C GLN A 348 -12.67 -5.90 20.60
N GLY A 349 -13.97 -6.01 20.35
CA GLY A 349 -14.98 -5.12 20.94
C GLY A 349 -15.37 -5.47 22.38
N THR A 350 -16.60 -5.09 22.75
CA THR A 350 -17.03 -5.04 24.16
C THR A 350 -18.18 -5.99 24.52
N VAL A 351 -18.60 -6.82 23.58
CA VAL A 351 -19.55 -7.94 23.75
C VAL A 351 -18.76 -9.26 23.76
N PRO A 352 -19.27 -10.35 24.36
CA PRO A 352 -18.61 -11.65 24.32
C PRO A 352 -18.55 -12.20 22.90
N ASN A 353 -17.41 -12.79 22.56
CA ASN A 353 -17.24 -13.55 21.33
C ASN A 353 -17.79 -14.98 21.51
N ALA A 354 -18.52 -15.45 20.51
CA ALA A 354 -18.95 -16.82 20.37
C ALA A 354 -17.78 -17.68 19.91
N LEU A 355 -17.73 -18.94 20.35
CA LEU A 355 -16.87 -19.93 19.70
C LEU A 355 -17.37 -20.19 18.28
N ARG A 356 -18.68 -20.19 18.07
CA ARG A 356 -19.30 -20.53 16.77
C ARG A 356 -20.50 -19.69 16.45
N THR A 357 -20.55 -19.17 15.23
CA THR A 357 -21.68 -18.42 14.68
C THR A 357 -22.17 -19.03 13.39
N PHE A 358 -23.49 -19.19 13.24
CA PHE A 358 -24.11 -19.73 12.03
C PHE A 358 -25.29 -18.87 11.56
N VAL A 359 -25.40 -18.67 10.25
CA VAL A 359 -26.51 -17.94 9.60
C VAL A 359 -26.98 -18.75 8.41
N SER A 360 -28.21 -19.28 8.50
CA SER A 360 -28.81 -20.10 7.44
C SER A 360 -29.13 -19.30 6.18
N SER A 361 -29.24 -20.00 5.04
CA SER A 361 -29.50 -19.40 3.72
C SER A 361 -30.89 -18.81 3.51
N ASP A 362 -31.77 -18.94 4.50
CA ASP A 362 -33.10 -18.33 4.55
C ASP A 362 -33.18 -17.21 5.62
N SER A 363 -32.05 -16.79 6.20
CA SER A 363 -31.95 -15.65 7.09
C SER A 363 -31.54 -14.37 6.35
N VAL A 364 -32.15 -13.24 6.74
CA VAL A 364 -31.96 -11.91 6.16
C VAL A 364 -31.66 -10.90 7.26
N ILE A 365 -30.67 -10.02 7.03
CA ILE A 365 -30.27 -8.94 7.94
C ILE A 365 -30.25 -7.62 7.16
N ASN A 366 -31.20 -6.73 7.44
CA ASN A 366 -31.29 -5.41 6.82
C ASN A 366 -30.79 -4.34 7.79
N ALA A 367 -29.85 -3.51 7.36
CA ALA A 367 -29.34 -2.34 8.07
C ALA A 367 -29.25 -1.12 7.13
N ASP A 368 -30.15 -1.04 6.15
CA ASP A 368 -30.17 0.01 5.12
C ASP A 368 -30.51 1.41 5.66
N ALA A 369 -29.93 2.43 5.04
CA ALA A 369 -30.50 3.76 4.98
C ALA A 369 -31.48 3.87 3.79
N LEU A 370 -32.75 4.16 4.07
CA LEU A 370 -33.82 4.11 3.07
C LEU A 370 -33.93 5.38 2.22
N LEU A 371 -33.68 6.56 2.79
CA LEU A 371 -33.82 7.86 2.11
C LEU A 371 -32.55 8.71 2.18
N ASN A 372 -32.05 9.00 3.38
CA ASN A 372 -30.83 9.77 3.60
C ASN A 372 -29.91 9.00 4.56
N GLY A 373 -28.66 9.44 4.69
CA GLY A 373 -27.70 8.89 5.64
C GLY A 373 -27.07 7.59 5.19
N ASP A 374 -26.11 7.14 5.98
CA ASP A 374 -25.21 6.06 5.60
C ASP A 374 -25.79 4.69 5.99
N GLY A 375 -25.37 3.65 5.29
CA GLY A 375 -25.72 2.27 5.65
C GLY A 375 -25.20 1.88 7.04
N GLY A 376 -25.85 0.90 7.66
CA GLY A 376 -25.57 0.48 9.03
C GLY A 376 -24.31 -0.39 9.18
N LYS A 377 -24.12 -0.90 10.40
CA LYS A 377 -23.02 -1.81 10.77
C LYS A 377 -23.56 -3.22 11.03
N VAL A 378 -23.05 -4.24 10.37
CA VAL A 378 -23.39 -5.65 10.63
C VAL A 378 -22.10 -6.45 10.87
N ILE A 379 -22.04 -7.23 11.95
CA ILE A 379 -20.90 -8.11 12.25
C ILE A 379 -21.38 -9.52 12.58
N LEU A 380 -20.76 -10.51 11.93
CA LEU A 380 -20.82 -11.92 12.28
C LEU A 380 -19.42 -12.39 12.71
N TRP A 381 -19.27 -12.85 13.96
CA TRP A 381 -17.98 -13.27 14.53
C TRP A 381 -18.03 -14.66 15.19
N GLY A 382 -16.94 -15.41 15.13
CA GLY A 382 -16.78 -16.71 15.80
C GLY A 382 -15.30 -17.10 15.97
N GLU A 383 -14.89 -17.49 17.18
CA GLU A 383 -13.47 -17.82 17.48
C GLU A 383 -12.98 -19.12 16.82
N GLU A 384 -13.83 -20.14 16.76
CA GLU A 384 -13.53 -21.40 16.06
C GLU A 384 -14.04 -21.33 14.62
N VAL A 385 -15.32 -20.97 14.43
CA VAL A 385 -15.93 -20.92 13.09
C VAL A 385 -17.10 -19.95 12.97
N THR A 386 -17.12 -19.19 11.86
CA THR A 386 -18.32 -18.52 11.36
C THR A 386 -18.82 -19.20 10.09
N GLY A 387 -20.13 -19.45 9.99
CA GLY A 387 -20.75 -19.95 8.77
C GLY A 387 -21.91 -19.08 8.32
N PHE A 388 -21.73 -18.37 7.21
CA PHE A 388 -22.68 -17.42 6.65
C PHE A 388 -23.17 -17.84 5.28
N LEU A 389 -24.47 -18.09 5.16
CA LEU A 389 -25.14 -18.45 3.89
C LEU A 389 -26.31 -17.52 3.53
N GLY A 390 -26.61 -16.53 4.39
CA GLY A 390 -27.80 -15.68 4.30
C GLY A 390 -27.61 -14.41 3.45
N GLU A 391 -28.53 -13.46 3.61
CA GLU A 391 -28.49 -12.15 2.96
C GLU A 391 -28.23 -11.03 3.98
N ILE A 392 -27.29 -10.13 3.69
CA ILE A 392 -27.07 -8.89 4.45
C ILE A 392 -27.18 -7.70 3.50
N THR A 393 -27.96 -6.68 3.87
CA THR A 393 -27.92 -5.38 3.20
C THR A 393 -27.60 -4.27 4.19
N ALA A 394 -26.71 -3.37 3.84
CA ALA A 394 -26.43 -2.15 4.58
C ALA A 394 -26.15 -1.00 3.60
N ARG A 395 -27.16 -0.67 2.79
CA ARG A 395 -27.03 0.29 1.69
C ARG A 395 -27.13 1.74 2.14
N GLY A 396 -26.47 2.63 1.40
CA GLY A 396 -26.56 4.08 1.59
C GLY A 396 -27.88 4.68 1.07
N GLY A 397 -28.27 5.81 1.65
CA GLY A 397 -29.55 6.48 1.41
C GLY A 397 -29.86 6.77 -0.06
N SER A 398 -31.09 6.45 -0.49
CA SER A 398 -31.54 6.63 -1.89
C SER A 398 -31.48 8.07 -2.43
N SER A 399 -31.32 9.08 -1.57
CA SER A 399 -31.08 10.49 -1.92
C SER A 399 -29.69 11.02 -1.56
N SER A 400 -29.01 10.45 -0.56
CA SER A 400 -27.66 10.83 -0.09
C SER A 400 -27.18 9.89 1.01
N GLY A 401 -25.88 9.59 1.03
CA GLY A 401 -25.22 8.80 2.08
C GLY A 401 -24.40 7.66 1.50
N ASP A 402 -23.39 7.24 2.25
CA ASP A 402 -22.43 6.22 1.87
C ASP A 402 -22.92 4.82 2.27
N GLY A 403 -22.31 3.77 1.71
CA GLY A 403 -22.64 2.40 2.07
C GLY A 403 -22.15 2.04 3.47
N GLY A 404 -22.79 1.05 4.08
CA GLY A 404 -22.49 0.59 5.43
C GLY A 404 -21.25 -0.29 5.53
N PHE A 405 -21.04 -0.84 6.72
CA PHE A 405 -19.94 -1.75 7.02
C PHE A 405 -20.48 -3.13 7.41
N VAL A 406 -19.99 -4.17 6.73
CA VAL A 406 -20.33 -5.56 7.00
C VAL A 406 -19.05 -6.36 7.21
N GLU A 407 -18.99 -7.12 8.30
CA GLU A 407 -17.89 -8.03 8.62
C GLU A 407 -18.44 -9.44 8.78
N VAL A 408 -17.84 -10.40 8.09
CA VAL A 408 -18.21 -11.81 8.14
C VAL A 408 -16.95 -12.64 8.33
N SER A 409 -16.67 -12.95 9.59
CA SER A 409 -15.32 -13.29 10.02
C SER A 409 -15.30 -14.41 11.04
N GLY A 410 -14.22 -15.17 11.05
CA GLY A 410 -13.97 -16.19 12.08
C GLY A 410 -12.48 -16.27 12.34
N PHE A 411 -12.05 -16.22 13.60
CA PHE A 411 -10.63 -16.13 13.96
C PHE A 411 -9.81 -17.30 13.38
N GLN A 412 -10.40 -18.50 13.31
CA GLN A 412 -9.83 -19.66 12.63
C GLN A 412 -10.52 -19.94 11.29
N ASP A 413 -11.72 -20.54 11.32
CA ASP A 413 -12.41 -21.05 10.13
C ASP A 413 -13.58 -20.14 9.68
N LEU A 414 -13.79 -20.01 8.36
CA LEU A 414 -14.92 -19.25 7.79
C LEU A 414 -15.59 -19.96 6.59
N ILE A 415 -16.87 -20.30 6.72
CA ILE A 415 -17.74 -20.62 5.57
C ILE A 415 -18.44 -19.35 5.10
N PHE A 416 -18.19 -18.98 3.84
CA PHE A 416 -18.86 -17.86 3.18
C PHE A 416 -19.58 -18.33 1.90
N ASP A 417 -20.91 -18.42 1.97
CA ASP A 417 -21.81 -18.78 0.84
C ASP A 417 -23.04 -17.86 0.76
N GLY A 418 -22.99 -16.68 1.39
CA GLY A 418 -24.07 -15.70 1.44
C GLY A 418 -23.87 -14.50 0.51
N THR A 419 -24.81 -13.56 0.54
CA THR A 419 -24.79 -12.35 -0.29
C THR A 419 -24.83 -11.08 0.54
N VAL A 420 -23.95 -10.13 0.22
CA VAL A 420 -23.82 -8.83 0.88
C VAL A 420 -23.97 -7.68 -0.11
N ASP A 421 -24.85 -6.73 0.19
CA ASP A 421 -25.03 -5.48 -0.55
C ASP A 421 -24.81 -4.25 0.36
N VAL A 422 -23.66 -3.61 0.19
CA VAL A 422 -23.24 -2.36 0.84
C VAL A 422 -23.11 -1.23 -0.19
N SER A 423 -23.88 -1.27 -1.28
CA SER A 423 -23.87 -0.22 -2.30
C SER A 423 -24.42 1.12 -1.81
N ALA A 424 -24.01 2.20 -2.49
CA ALA A 424 -24.57 3.53 -2.33
C ALA A 424 -24.87 4.16 -3.69
N ALA A 425 -26.09 4.65 -3.88
CA ALA A 425 -26.50 5.26 -5.16
C ALA A 425 -26.03 6.72 -5.32
N ASN A 426 -25.76 7.42 -4.21
CA ASN A 426 -25.38 8.83 -4.18
C ASN A 426 -24.26 9.11 -3.15
N GLY A 427 -23.35 8.16 -2.96
CA GLY A 427 -22.26 8.20 -1.98
C GLY A 427 -21.14 7.23 -2.33
N SER A 428 -20.17 7.10 -1.44
CA SER A 428 -19.11 6.09 -1.49
C SER A 428 -19.70 4.70 -1.26
N TRP A 429 -19.14 3.68 -1.90
CA TRP A 429 -19.52 2.29 -1.62
C TRP A 429 -19.05 1.91 -0.21
N GLY A 430 -19.88 1.15 0.51
CA GLY A 430 -19.53 0.57 1.79
C GLY A 430 -18.60 -0.63 1.65
N THR A 431 -18.26 -1.28 2.76
CA THR A 431 -17.24 -2.34 2.79
C THR A 431 -17.78 -3.64 3.35
N LEU A 432 -17.48 -4.74 2.64
CA LEU A 432 -17.48 -6.10 3.16
C LEU A 432 -16.04 -6.46 3.57
N LEU A 433 -15.82 -6.71 4.86
CA LEU A 433 -14.58 -7.27 5.42
C LEU A 433 -14.75 -8.79 5.64
N ILE A 434 -13.71 -9.54 5.27
CA ILE A 434 -13.57 -10.97 5.48
C ILE A 434 -12.14 -11.21 6.02
N ASP A 435 -11.99 -11.55 7.30
CA ASP A 435 -10.66 -11.65 7.94
C ASP A 435 -10.35 -12.92 8.80
N PRO A 436 -10.43 -14.15 8.22
CA PRO A 436 -9.96 -15.37 8.89
C PRO A 436 -8.43 -15.58 8.82
N THR A 437 -7.91 -16.59 9.52
CA THR A 437 -6.46 -16.91 9.51
C THR A 437 -5.89 -17.13 8.09
N ASN A 438 -6.60 -17.90 7.26
CA ASN A 438 -6.24 -18.19 5.87
C ASN A 438 -7.47 -18.03 4.96
N ILE A 439 -7.27 -17.58 3.72
CA ILE A 439 -8.34 -17.51 2.71
C ILE A 439 -7.93 -18.33 1.49
N THR A 440 -8.69 -19.39 1.16
CA THR A 440 -8.59 -20.07 -0.14
C THR A 440 -9.82 -19.72 -1.00
N ILE A 441 -9.64 -19.40 -2.28
CA ILE A 441 -10.73 -19.09 -3.21
C ILE A 441 -10.73 -20.12 -4.33
N SER A 442 -11.80 -20.91 -4.49
CA SER A 442 -11.87 -21.96 -5.52
C SER A 442 -13.23 -22.14 -6.21
N ASN A 443 -13.26 -22.97 -7.25
CA ASN A 443 -14.48 -23.40 -7.93
C ASN A 443 -15.26 -24.51 -7.18
N ALA A 444 -14.75 -25.00 -6.03
CA ALA A 444 -15.50 -25.89 -5.15
C ALA A 444 -16.58 -25.09 -4.38
N ALA A 445 -17.62 -25.77 -3.89
CA ALA A 445 -18.58 -25.15 -2.98
C ALA A 445 -17.87 -24.71 -1.68
N SER A 446 -18.39 -23.69 -0.99
CA SER A 446 -17.83 -23.18 0.28
C SER A 446 -18.02 -24.12 1.49
N ASP A 447 -18.09 -25.42 1.26
CA ASP A 447 -18.28 -26.48 2.26
C ASP A 447 -16.89 -26.99 2.73
N PRO A 448 -16.66 -27.23 4.03
CA PRO A 448 -15.47 -27.86 4.59
C PRO A 448 -15.34 -29.37 4.24
N ALA A 449 -15.47 -29.71 2.95
CA ALA A 449 -15.13 -30.97 2.32
C ALA A 449 -15.68 -32.25 3.00
N VAL A 450 -16.86 -32.18 3.63
CA VAL A 450 -17.47 -33.35 4.28
C VAL A 450 -18.11 -34.28 3.25
N VAL A 451 -17.92 -35.60 3.41
CA VAL A 451 -18.30 -36.63 2.42
C VAL A 451 -19.80 -37.00 2.50
N ASP A 452 -20.65 -36.13 3.04
CA ASP A 452 -22.12 -36.36 3.13
C ASP A 452 -22.89 -35.11 2.69
N VAL A 453 -24.11 -35.29 2.18
CA VAL A 453 -24.83 -34.27 1.39
C VAL A 453 -25.62 -33.29 2.27
N ALA A 454 -25.04 -32.94 3.40
CA ALA A 454 -25.57 -31.99 4.38
C ALA A 454 -24.39 -31.25 5.00
N LEU A 455 -24.48 -29.92 5.03
CA LEU A 455 -23.53 -29.06 5.75
C LEU A 455 -23.29 -29.64 7.16
N PRO A 456 -22.03 -29.75 7.62
CA PRO A 456 -21.74 -30.26 8.96
C PRO A 456 -22.52 -29.50 10.02
N ASP A 457 -22.91 -30.22 11.08
CA ASP A 457 -23.58 -29.60 12.23
C ASP A 457 -22.56 -28.77 13.01
N ILE A 458 -22.41 -27.54 12.55
CA ILE A 458 -21.50 -26.51 13.04
C ILE A 458 -21.68 -26.26 14.55
N LEU A 459 -22.87 -26.54 15.09
CA LEU A 459 -23.21 -26.37 16.50
C LEU A 459 -22.90 -27.62 17.37
N GLN A 460 -22.79 -28.81 16.78
CA GLN A 460 -22.55 -30.09 17.48
C GLN A 460 -21.10 -30.60 17.52
N GLY A 461 -20.15 -29.95 16.84
CA GLY A 461 -18.72 -30.20 17.07
C GLY A 461 -17.93 -30.88 15.93
N ASP A 462 -18.59 -31.27 14.84
CA ASP A 462 -17.98 -32.05 13.74
C ASP A 462 -17.20 -31.19 12.70
N PHE A 463 -16.47 -30.15 13.15
CA PHE A 463 -15.60 -29.36 12.27
C PHE A 463 -14.16 -29.87 12.31
N PRO A 464 -13.51 -30.13 11.16
CA PRO A 464 -12.21 -30.80 11.12
C PRO A 464 -11.00 -29.87 11.37
N GLY A 465 -11.19 -28.54 11.47
CA GLY A 465 -10.11 -27.56 11.62
C GLY A 465 -9.18 -27.56 10.40
N VAL A 466 -9.76 -27.23 9.23
CA VAL A 466 -9.05 -27.19 7.95
C VAL A 466 -9.40 -25.88 7.26
N ASP A 467 -8.42 -25.28 6.59
CA ASP A 467 -8.58 -24.01 5.87
C ASP A 467 -9.79 -24.08 4.94
N ILE A 468 -10.75 -23.17 5.15
CA ILE A 468 -12.01 -23.19 4.41
C ILE A 468 -11.86 -22.42 3.10
N THR A 469 -12.58 -22.90 2.10
CA THR A 469 -12.60 -22.33 0.75
C THR A 469 -13.81 -21.44 0.56
N ILE A 470 -13.62 -20.22 0.04
CA ILE A 470 -14.68 -19.37 -0.49
C ILE A 470 -14.91 -19.77 -1.95
N ASN A 471 -16.17 -20.01 -2.32
CA ASN A 471 -16.52 -20.26 -3.71
C ASN A 471 -16.33 -19.00 -4.57
N ALA A 472 -15.72 -19.17 -5.75
CA ALA A 472 -15.47 -18.12 -6.73
C ALA A 472 -16.75 -17.39 -7.16
N ASP A 473 -17.79 -18.10 -7.62
CA ASP A 473 -19.07 -17.51 -8.03
C ASP A 473 -19.69 -16.71 -6.87
N THR A 474 -19.60 -17.19 -5.63
CA THR A 474 -20.08 -16.46 -4.45
C THR A 474 -19.31 -15.14 -4.25
N LEU A 475 -17.97 -15.15 -4.32
CA LEU A 475 -17.15 -13.95 -4.15
C LEU A 475 -17.36 -12.92 -5.28
N GLU A 476 -17.50 -13.39 -6.52
CA GLU A 476 -17.70 -12.56 -7.72
C GLU A 476 -18.96 -11.68 -7.65
N ASN A 477 -20.01 -12.16 -6.96
CA ASN A 477 -21.33 -11.53 -6.92
C ASN A 477 -21.53 -10.55 -5.75
N GLN A 478 -20.51 -10.31 -4.91
CA GLN A 478 -20.63 -9.39 -3.77
C GLN A 478 -20.61 -7.91 -4.20
N VAL A 479 -21.50 -7.12 -3.60
CA VAL A 479 -21.81 -5.74 -4.02
C VAL A 479 -21.32 -4.75 -2.96
N GLY A 480 -20.09 -4.26 -3.14
CA GLY A 480 -19.41 -3.41 -2.15
C GLY A 480 -18.01 -3.02 -2.60
N ASN A 481 -17.27 -2.31 -1.74
CA ASN A 481 -15.85 -2.62 -1.61
C ASN A 481 -15.74 -4.01 -0.97
N ILE A 482 -14.81 -4.84 -1.43
CA ILE A 482 -14.54 -6.16 -0.84
C ILE A 482 -13.10 -6.12 -0.32
N VAL A 483 -12.91 -6.42 0.96
CA VAL A 483 -11.61 -6.50 1.62
C VAL A 483 -11.45 -7.89 2.20
N LEU A 484 -10.40 -8.58 1.76
CA LEU A 484 -10.00 -9.89 2.23
C LEU A 484 -8.68 -9.72 2.99
N GLU A 485 -8.73 -9.87 4.32
CA GLU A 485 -7.60 -9.62 5.24
C GLU A 485 -7.22 -10.93 5.94
N ALA A 486 -6.29 -11.72 5.38
CA ALA A 486 -5.83 -12.93 6.07
C ALA A 486 -4.68 -12.60 7.03
N THR A 487 -4.68 -13.16 8.24
CA THR A 487 -3.48 -13.04 9.10
C THR A 487 -2.28 -13.75 8.46
N ASN A 488 -2.52 -14.82 7.71
CA ASN A 488 -1.51 -15.55 6.95
C ASN A 488 -1.74 -15.42 5.43
N ASP A 489 -2.12 -16.51 4.74
CA ASP A 489 -2.12 -16.61 3.28
C ASP A 489 -3.49 -16.31 2.63
N ILE A 490 -3.45 -15.68 1.46
CA ILE A 490 -4.58 -15.60 0.52
C ILE A 490 -4.22 -16.33 -0.77
N THR A 491 -4.91 -17.44 -1.05
CA THR A 491 -4.67 -18.30 -2.23
C THR A 491 -5.88 -18.34 -3.16
N ILE A 492 -5.68 -18.00 -4.43
CA ILE A 492 -6.60 -18.30 -5.53
C ILE A 492 -6.19 -19.64 -6.15
N ASP A 493 -7.10 -20.59 -6.13
CA ASP A 493 -6.84 -22.00 -6.46
C ASP A 493 -6.66 -22.23 -7.99
N ASN A 494 -6.09 -23.37 -8.36
CA ASN A 494 -5.72 -23.70 -9.75
C ASN A 494 -6.92 -23.67 -10.72
N GLY A 495 -6.81 -22.88 -11.79
CA GLY A 495 -7.85 -22.79 -12.83
C GLY A 495 -9.11 -22.02 -12.42
N VAL A 496 -9.02 -21.17 -11.39
CA VAL A 496 -10.09 -20.26 -10.95
C VAL A 496 -10.00 -18.95 -11.74
N ALA A 497 -11.10 -18.55 -12.37
CA ALA A 497 -11.16 -17.31 -13.14
C ALA A 497 -12.18 -16.35 -12.51
N LEU A 498 -11.72 -15.45 -11.64
CA LEU A 498 -12.56 -14.51 -10.89
C LEU A 498 -13.10 -13.40 -11.81
N ASN A 499 -14.38 -13.43 -12.12
CA ASN A 499 -15.08 -12.48 -12.99
C ASN A 499 -16.09 -11.62 -12.21
N PHE A 500 -15.58 -10.64 -11.46
CA PHE A 500 -16.39 -9.81 -10.56
C PHE A 500 -17.52 -9.04 -11.31
N VAL A 501 -18.66 -8.90 -10.63
CA VAL A 501 -19.68 -7.92 -11.02
C VAL A 501 -19.16 -6.49 -10.76
N PRO A 502 -19.56 -5.48 -11.55
CA PRO A 502 -19.16 -4.09 -11.31
C PRO A 502 -19.54 -3.63 -9.90
N GLY A 503 -18.63 -2.95 -9.21
CA GLY A 503 -18.73 -2.69 -7.76
C GLY A 503 -17.80 -1.59 -7.26
N GLY A 504 -17.52 -1.59 -5.95
CA GLY A 504 -16.48 -0.77 -5.32
C GLY A 504 -15.08 -1.36 -5.51
N ALA A 505 -14.12 -1.00 -4.67
CA ALA A 505 -12.76 -1.54 -4.73
C ALA A 505 -12.70 -3.04 -4.38
N ILE A 506 -11.56 -3.68 -4.68
CA ILE A 506 -11.20 -5.02 -4.20
C ILE A 506 -9.79 -4.91 -3.57
N ALA A 507 -9.63 -5.42 -2.36
CA ALA A 507 -8.35 -5.50 -1.67
C ALA A 507 -8.07 -6.94 -1.21
N PHE A 508 -6.86 -7.42 -1.46
CA PHE A 508 -6.32 -8.65 -0.90
C PHE A 508 -5.11 -8.30 -0.01
N ILE A 509 -5.18 -8.66 1.26
CA ILE A 509 -4.22 -8.29 2.31
C ILE A 509 -3.89 -9.55 3.14
N PRO A 510 -2.99 -10.44 2.69
CA PRO A 510 -2.30 -11.41 3.55
C PRO A 510 -1.35 -10.73 4.55
N ASP A 511 -0.82 -11.47 5.52
CA ASP A 511 0.10 -10.96 6.58
C ASP A 511 -0.50 -9.75 7.34
N ALA A 512 -1.82 -9.77 7.56
CA ALA A 512 -2.56 -8.63 8.13
C ALA A 512 -2.17 -8.31 9.59
N ASP A 513 -1.55 -9.23 10.33
CA ASP A 513 -0.98 -8.98 11.65
C ASP A 513 0.50 -8.55 11.63
N THR A 514 1.12 -8.52 10.43
CA THR A 514 2.49 -8.05 10.14
C THR A 514 3.59 -8.83 10.87
N ASP A 515 3.37 -10.11 11.17
CA ASP A 515 4.38 -10.98 11.77
C ASP A 515 5.46 -11.47 10.77
N GLY A 516 5.19 -11.30 9.47
CA GLY A 516 6.06 -11.71 8.36
C GLY A 516 5.77 -13.11 7.83
N VAL A 517 4.60 -13.67 8.14
CA VAL A 517 4.11 -14.97 7.65
C VAL A 517 2.78 -14.80 6.94
N GLY A 518 2.84 -14.47 5.66
CA GLY A 518 1.67 -14.47 4.79
C GLY A 518 2.03 -14.08 3.37
N SER A 519 1.33 -14.66 2.40
CA SER A 519 1.57 -14.41 0.98
C SER A 519 0.27 -14.36 0.18
N PHE A 520 0.30 -13.61 -0.92
CA PHE A 520 -0.77 -13.68 -1.92
C PHE A 520 -0.35 -14.63 -3.02
N VAL A 521 -1.17 -15.66 -3.30
CA VAL A 521 -0.85 -16.70 -4.29
C VAL A 521 -1.97 -16.82 -5.32
N MET A 522 -1.72 -16.40 -6.56
CA MET A 522 -2.49 -16.90 -7.70
C MET A 522 -1.87 -18.20 -8.20
N SER A 523 -2.65 -19.28 -8.21
CA SER A 523 -2.22 -20.59 -8.71
C SER A 523 -2.14 -20.66 -10.24
N MET A 524 -1.63 -21.79 -10.74
CA MET A 524 -1.51 -22.04 -12.17
C MET A 524 -2.86 -21.93 -12.90
N GLY A 525 -2.88 -21.20 -14.03
CA GLY A 525 -4.05 -21.06 -14.88
C GLY A 525 -5.22 -20.28 -14.26
N SER A 526 -4.98 -19.60 -13.14
CA SER A 526 -5.96 -18.72 -12.50
C SER A 526 -5.95 -17.32 -13.13
N GLU A 527 -7.10 -16.66 -13.13
CA GLU A 527 -7.31 -15.34 -13.77
C GLU A 527 -8.12 -14.43 -12.85
N ILE A 528 -7.89 -13.11 -12.95
CA ILE A 528 -8.71 -12.09 -12.29
C ILE A 528 -9.22 -11.10 -13.35
N ASN A 529 -10.50 -10.78 -13.29
CA ASN A 529 -11.17 -9.76 -14.09
C ASN A 529 -12.07 -8.95 -13.15
N THR A 530 -11.62 -7.77 -12.74
CA THR A 530 -12.33 -6.92 -11.76
C THR A 530 -13.42 -6.05 -12.39
N ASN A 531 -13.51 -6.02 -13.73
CA ASN A 531 -14.66 -5.49 -14.47
C ASN A 531 -15.07 -4.03 -14.14
N GLY A 532 -14.09 -3.14 -14.11
CA GLY A 532 -14.26 -1.71 -13.80
C GLY A 532 -14.11 -1.37 -12.32
N ARG A 533 -13.48 -2.24 -11.53
CA ARG A 533 -13.19 -2.07 -10.11
C ARG A 533 -11.69 -1.90 -9.88
N PRO A 534 -11.23 -0.93 -9.07
CA PRO A 534 -9.84 -0.89 -8.63
C PRO A 534 -9.45 -2.16 -7.86
N LEU A 535 -8.21 -2.62 -8.06
CA LEU A 535 -7.62 -3.74 -7.33
C LEU A 535 -6.35 -3.29 -6.60
N THR A 536 -6.26 -3.64 -5.32
CA THR A 536 -5.01 -3.57 -4.56
C THR A 536 -4.67 -4.96 -4.02
N ILE A 537 -3.42 -5.37 -4.16
CA ILE A 537 -2.85 -6.54 -3.48
C ILE A 537 -1.69 -6.02 -2.64
N THR A 538 -1.76 -6.16 -1.32
CA THR A 538 -0.72 -5.71 -0.38
C THR A 538 -0.17 -6.92 0.36
N ALA A 539 1.09 -7.28 0.13
CA ALA A 539 1.75 -8.44 0.74
C ALA A 539 3.28 -8.27 0.74
N ALA A 540 3.99 -8.94 1.63
CA ALA A 540 5.46 -9.01 1.51
C ALA A 540 5.88 -9.71 0.19
N ASP A 541 5.28 -10.88 -0.08
CA ASP A 541 5.49 -11.67 -1.29
C ASP A 541 4.16 -11.89 -2.05
N ILE A 542 4.14 -11.59 -3.34
CA ILE A 542 3.00 -11.74 -4.27
C ILE A 542 3.37 -12.76 -5.36
N ALA A 543 2.92 -14.00 -5.23
CA ALA A 543 3.19 -15.09 -6.17
C ALA A 543 2.12 -15.21 -7.27
N LEU A 544 2.41 -14.73 -8.48
CA LEU A 544 1.49 -14.73 -9.63
C LEU A 544 1.80 -15.88 -10.60
N ASN A 545 1.23 -17.06 -10.36
CA ASN A 545 1.35 -18.22 -11.25
C ASN A 545 0.21 -18.33 -12.28
N GLY A 546 -0.71 -17.36 -12.30
CA GLY A 546 -1.87 -17.30 -13.19
C GLY A 546 -1.53 -16.97 -14.65
N SER A 547 -2.56 -16.72 -15.46
CA SER A 547 -2.41 -16.27 -16.86
C SER A 547 -2.75 -14.80 -17.07
N GLN A 548 -3.69 -14.23 -16.31
CA GLN A 548 -4.22 -12.89 -16.59
C GLN A 548 -4.76 -12.15 -15.35
N ILE A 549 -4.52 -10.84 -15.27
CA ILE A 549 -5.21 -9.91 -14.37
C ILE A 549 -5.72 -8.72 -15.19
N THR A 550 -7.02 -8.43 -15.17
CA THR A 550 -7.62 -7.31 -15.91
C THR A 550 -8.59 -6.47 -15.09
N SER A 551 -8.60 -5.15 -15.32
CA SER A 551 -9.51 -4.22 -14.62
C SER A 551 -10.54 -3.50 -15.49
N ASN A 552 -10.42 -3.55 -16.82
CA ASN A 552 -11.28 -2.82 -17.76
C ASN A 552 -11.37 -1.29 -17.51
N GLY A 553 -10.29 -0.66 -17.02
CA GLY A 553 -10.12 0.79 -16.99
C GLY A 553 -10.00 1.40 -15.59
N SER A 554 -9.76 0.58 -14.57
CA SER A 554 -9.49 1.00 -13.19
C SER A 554 -8.07 0.65 -12.77
N ASN A 555 -7.57 1.26 -11.70
CA ASN A 555 -6.19 1.09 -11.28
C ASN A 555 -5.94 -0.34 -10.75
N LEU A 556 -4.73 -0.85 -11.02
CA LEU A 556 -4.21 -2.11 -10.52
C LEU A 556 -2.94 -1.81 -9.72
N ILE A 557 -2.94 -2.11 -8.43
CA ILE A 557 -1.83 -1.82 -7.51
C ILE A 557 -1.32 -3.12 -6.90
N PHE A 558 -0.03 -3.36 -7.04
CA PHE A 558 0.71 -4.46 -6.43
C PHE A 558 1.71 -3.86 -5.44
N ASP A 559 1.38 -3.93 -4.16
CA ASP A 559 2.16 -3.38 -3.07
C ASP A 559 2.90 -4.51 -2.36
N GLY A 560 4.08 -4.84 -2.89
CA GLY A 560 4.81 -6.06 -2.53
C GLY A 560 5.75 -6.57 -3.62
N ALA A 561 6.68 -7.46 -3.27
CA ALA A 561 7.56 -8.09 -4.25
C ALA A 561 6.79 -9.12 -5.08
N VAL A 562 6.82 -8.99 -6.41
CA VAL A 562 6.06 -9.86 -7.33
C VAL A 562 6.94 -10.95 -7.90
N ILE A 563 6.54 -12.21 -7.73
CA ILE A 563 7.18 -13.39 -8.33
C ILE A 563 6.21 -14.02 -9.32
N ILE A 564 6.53 -13.98 -10.62
CA ILE A 564 5.71 -14.62 -11.65
C ILE A 564 6.16 -16.06 -11.92
N GLY A 565 5.23 -17.01 -11.80
CA GLY A 565 5.49 -18.45 -11.97
C GLY A 565 4.98 -19.04 -13.29
N ASN A 566 4.35 -18.21 -14.12
CA ASN A 566 3.89 -18.54 -15.47
C ASN A 566 3.97 -17.28 -16.38
N ASP A 567 3.74 -17.44 -17.67
CA ASP A 567 3.55 -16.28 -18.57
C ASP A 567 2.28 -15.51 -18.18
N LEU A 568 2.38 -14.20 -18.00
CA LEU A 568 1.36 -13.37 -17.36
C LEU A 568 1.05 -12.09 -18.15
N ASN A 569 -0.23 -11.80 -18.34
CA ASN A 569 -0.72 -10.50 -18.83
C ASN A 569 -1.43 -9.73 -17.71
N ILE A 570 -1.08 -8.45 -17.51
CA ILE A 570 -1.74 -7.55 -16.57
C ILE A 570 -2.19 -6.31 -17.35
N SER A 571 -3.50 -6.02 -17.34
CA SER A 571 -4.04 -4.94 -18.18
C SER A 571 -5.25 -4.17 -17.62
N THR A 572 -5.17 -2.84 -17.68
CA THR A 572 -6.31 -1.94 -17.47
C THR A 572 -7.12 -1.67 -18.75
N SER A 573 -6.87 -2.46 -19.79
CA SER A 573 -7.46 -2.42 -21.14
C SER A 573 -7.18 -1.10 -21.89
N THR A 574 -8.20 -0.49 -22.49
CA THR A 574 -8.10 0.82 -23.18
C THR A 574 -8.62 1.97 -22.33
N GLY A 575 -8.76 1.77 -21.01
CA GLY A 575 -9.19 2.79 -20.07
C GLY A 575 -8.04 3.70 -19.64
N ALA A 576 -8.33 4.59 -18.68
CA ALA A 576 -7.35 5.48 -18.05
C ALA A 576 -7.01 5.00 -16.63
N GLY A 577 -6.93 3.68 -16.43
CA GLY A 577 -6.57 3.08 -15.15
C GLY A 577 -5.07 2.83 -15.12
N ASP A 578 -4.42 3.24 -14.04
CA ASP A 578 -2.97 3.11 -13.89
C ASP A 578 -2.56 1.71 -13.41
N LEU A 579 -1.31 1.37 -13.63
CA LEU A 579 -0.71 0.11 -13.18
C LEU A 579 0.54 0.42 -12.34
N THR A 580 0.51 0.04 -11.06
CA THR A 580 1.56 0.38 -10.10
C THR A 580 2.12 -0.87 -9.43
N PHE A 581 3.45 -0.97 -9.39
CA PHE A 581 4.21 -1.94 -8.59
C PHE A 581 5.17 -1.18 -7.68
N THR A 582 5.08 -1.37 -6.36
CA THR A 582 5.93 -0.67 -5.37
C THR A 582 7.26 -1.37 -5.09
N SER A 583 7.50 -2.54 -5.71
CA SER A 583 8.71 -3.35 -5.51
C SER A 583 9.04 -4.20 -6.75
N THR A 584 9.99 -5.12 -6.63
CA THR A 584 10.57 -5.89 -7.74
C THR A 584 9.54 -6.79 -8.44
N ILE A 585 9.80 -7.07 -9.72
CA ILE A 585 9.02 -8.04 -10.51
C ILE A 585 9.98 -9.10 -11.05
N ASP A 586 10.04 -10.26 -10.42
CA ASP A 586 10.98 -11.35 -10.71
C ASP A 586 10.27 -12.62 -11.23
N GLY A 587 11.02 -13.54 -11.83
CA GLY A 587 10.52 -14.86 -12.20
C GLY A 587 10.75 -15.91 -11.12
N ASP A 588 9.99 -17.01 -11.13
CA ASP A 588 10.35 -18.23 -10.38
C ASP A 588 11.63 -18.92 -10.92
N LEU A 589 11.87 -18.78 -12.23
CA LEU A 589 12.93 -19.44 -12.98
C LEU A 589 13.50 -18.54 -14.10
N THR A 590 14.80 -18.28 -14.02
CA THR A 590 15.57 -17.39 -14.92
C THR A 590 15.28 -17.59 -16.41
N GLY A 591 14.81 -16.55 -17.08
CA GLY A 591 14.63 -16.50 -18.53
C GLY A 591 13.44 -17.29 -19.07
N THR A 592 12.48 -17.70 -18.23
CA THR A 592 11.40 -18.62 -18.63
C THR A 592 9.98 -18.07 -18.53
N ARG A 593 9.81 -16.80 -18.14
CA ARG A 593 8.51 -16.18 -17.86
C ARG A 593 8.33 -14.90 -18.63
N ASN A 594 7.31 -14.86 -19.47
CA ASN A 594 6.98 -13.68 -20.25
C ASN A 594 5.98 -12.79 -19.49
N LEU A 595 6.13 -11.47 -19.58
CA LEU A 595 5.27 -10.49 -18.92
C LEU A 595 4.73 -9.48 -19.93
N GLU A 596 3.42 -9.26 -19.95
CA GLU A 596 2.76 -8.25 -20.78
C GLU A 596 1.99 -7.27 -19.88
N LEU A 597 2.37 -5.99 -19.89
CA LEU A 597 1.77 -4.92 -19.09
C LEU A 597 1.10 -3.90 -20.02
N VAL A 598 -0.20 -3.64 -19.84
CA VAL A 598 -0.99 -2.78 -20.75
C VAL A 598 -1.95 -1.87 -20.00
N ALA A 599 -1.61 -0.58 -19.87
CA ALA A 599 -2.41 0.42 -19.12
C ALA A 599 -3.31 1.32 -20.00
N GLY A 600 -3.36 1.12 -21.32
CA GLY A 600 -4.23 1.89 -22.20
C GLY A 600 -3.83 3.36 -22.26
N THR A 601 -4.64 4.26 -21.67
CA THR A 601 -4.29 5.69 -21.49
C THR A 601 -3.98 6.06 -20.04
N GLY A 602 -3.86 5.08 -19.15
CA GLY A 602 -3.27 5.26 -17.81
C GLY A 602 -1.75 5.03 -17.84
N ASP A 603 -1.09 5.37 -16.74
CA ASP A 603 0.36 5.28 -16.61
C ASP A 603 0.81 3.92 -16.07
N ILE A 604 2.07 3.55 -16.32
CA ILE A 604 2.71 2.35 -15.75
C ILE A 604 3.90 2.79 -14.91
N THR A 605 3.86 2.48 -13.61
CA THR A 605 4.94 2.78 -12.66
C THR A 605 5.40 1.49 -11.99
N ILE A 606 6.70 1.21 -12.08
CA ILE A 606 7.38 0.12 -11.39
C ILE A 606 8.53 0.76 -10.60
N GLU A 607 8.43 0.75 -9.28
CA GLU A 607 9.31 1.54 -8.40
C GLU A 607 10.66 0.87 -8.10
N ASP A 608 10.88 -0.35 -8.60
CA ASP A 608 12.11 -1.15 -8.41
C ASP A 608 12.41 -1.96 -9.70
N ALA A 609 13.38 -2.87 -9.64
CA ALA A 609 13.88 -3.63 -10.78
C ALA A 609 12.92 -4.73 -11.29
N ILE A 610 12.83 -4.84 -12.61
CA ILE A 610 12.22 -5.96 -13.34
C ILE A 610 13.30 -7.03 -13.58
N GLY A 611 13.16 -8.21 -12.97
CA GLY A 611 14.07 -9.34 -13.11
C GLY A 611 15.43 -9.16 -12.41
N GLY A 612 15.52 -8.24 -11.45
CA GLY A 612 16.77 -7.90 -10.74
C GLY A 612 17.35 -9.04 -9.89
N ILE A 613 16.50 -9.94 -9.38
CA ILE A 613 16.90 -11.12 -8.60
C ILE A 613 16.88 -12.38 -9.48
N VAL A 614 15.79 -12.57 -10.24
CA VAL A 614 15.58 -13.70 -11.15
C VAL A 614 15.09 -13.16 -12.51
N PRO A 615 15.99 -13.03 -13.49
CA PRO A 615 15.69 -12.43 -14.79
C PRO A 615 14.48 -13.05 -15.49
N LEU A 616 13.65 -12.20 -16.09
CA LEU A 616 12.47 -12.61 -16.85
C LEU A 616 12.82 -13.13 -18.25
N GLY A 617 11.82 -13.71 -18.93
CA GLY A 617 11.83 -13.97 -20.37
C GLY A 617 11.57 -12.68 -21.15
N SER A 618 10.64 -12.71 -22.10
CA SER A 618 10.25 -11.53 -22.88
C SER A 618 9.30 -10.64 -22.08
N VAL A 619 9.53 -9.32 -22.08
CA VAL A 619 8.68 -8.34 -21.42
C VAL A 619 8.20 -7.28 -22.42
N THR A 620 6.89 -7.03 -22.42
CA THR A 620 6.23 -6.02 -23.26
C THR A 620 5.43 -5.07 -22.36
N ILE A 621 5.67 -3.76 -22.48
CA ILE A 621 5.05 -2.73 -21.64
C ILE A 621 4.41 -1.66 -22.55
N SER A 622 3.15 -1.29 -22.30
CA SER A 622 2.47 -0.21 -23.06
C SER A 622 1.48 0.59 -22.21
N GLY A 623 1.56 1.92 -22.27
CA GLY A 623 0.77 2.82 -21.42
C GLY A 623 0.77 4.26 -21.96
N ASN A 624 0.35 5.22 -21.13
CA ASN A 624 0.52 6.64 -21.40
C ASN A 624 1.96 7.08 -21.12
N ASP A 625 2.31 7.39 -19.87
CA ASP A 625 3.70 7.47 -19.41
C ASP A 625 4.12 6.09 -18.84
N ILE A 626 5.38 5.71 -19.04
CA ILE A 626 5.97 4.46 -18.52
C ILE A 626 7.21 4.77 -17.70
N LEU A 627 7.32 4.14 -16.54
CA LEU A 627 8.43 4.22 -15.62
C LEU A 627 8.79 2.83 -15.07
N PHE A 628 10.07 2.45 -15.18
CA PHE A 628 10.69 1.40 -14.38
C PHE A 628 12.14 1.76 -14.01
N GLU A 629 12.67 1.21 -12.91
CA GLU A 629 14.09 1.33 -12.57
C GLU A 629 14.95 0.45 -13.49
N ASP A 630 15.50 -0.66 -13.01
CA ASP A 630 16.35 -1.53 -13.84
C ASP A 630 15.54 -2.63 -14.53
N TYR A 631 16.02 -3.12 -15.67
CA TYR A 631 15.50 -4.30 -16.36
C TYR A 631 16.62 -5.33 -16.55
N THR A 632 16.38 -6.58 -16.15
CA THR A 632 17.20 -7.74 -16.53
C THR A 632 16.34 -8.90 -17.01
N GLY A 633 16.56 -9.36 -18.25
CA GLY A 633 15.73 -10.42 -18.82
C GLY A 633 16.09 -10.88 -20.23
N GLY A 634 15.08 -11.35 -20.96
CA GLY A 634 15.15 -11.65 -22.39
C GLY A 634 14.86 -10.41 -23.23
N PHE A 635 13.94 -10.55 -24.19
CA PHE A 635 13.52 -9.47 -25.09
C PHE A 635 12.73 -8.39 -24.33
N LEU A 636 12.99 -7.11 -24.61
CA LEU A 636 12.24 -5.99 -24.05
C LEU A 636 11.60 -5.13 -25.15
N THR A 637 10.30 -4.84 -25.02
CA THR A 637 9.63 -3.75 -25.74
C THR A 637 8.88 -2.86 -24.76
N ALA A 638 9.15 -1.55 -24.78
CA ALA A 638 8.38 -0.56 -24.04
C ALA A 638 7.88 0.55 -24.98
N THR A 639 6.57 0.77 -24.99
CA THR A 639 5.89 1.72 -25.89
C THR A 639 4.97 2.65 -25.10
N ALA A 640 5.47 3.84 -24.77
CA ALA A 640 4.70 4.92 -24.17
C ALA A 640 3.95 5.72 -25.24
N GLN A 641 2.85 6.39 -24.86
CA GLN A 641 2.21 7.43 -25.69
C GLN A 641 2.70 8.84 -25.35
N GLY A 642 3.12 9.05 -24.10
CA GLY A 642 3.85 10.20 -23.62
C GLY A 642 5.34 9.90 -23.55
N ASN A 643 5.87 9.80 -22.33
CA ASN A 643 7.28 9.65 -22.00
C ASN A 643 7.59 8.23 -21.50
N LEU A 644 8.81 7.76 -21.76
CA LEU A 644 9.33 6.49 -21.28
C LEU A 644 10.59 6.74 -20.45
N THR A 645 10.53 6.54 -19.14
CA THR A 645 11.63 6.82 -18.21
C THR A 645 12.20 5.51 -17.68
N VAL A 646 13.48 5.24 -17.94
CA VAL A 646 14.10 3.93 -17.69
C VAL A 646 15.51 4.02 -17.10
N GLY A 647 15.79 3.10 -16.18
CA GLY A 647 17.11 2.88 -15.57
C GLY A 647 18.01 2.03 -16.47
N ASN A 648 18.79 1.13 -15.88
CA ASN A 648 19.71 0.27 -16.62
C ASN A 648 18.94 -0.88 -17.27
N ILE A 649 19.33 -1.29 -18.48
CA ILE A 649 18.68 -2.39 -19.20
C ILE A 649 19.74 -3.42 -19.58
N THR A 650 19.52 -4.68 -19.21
CA THR A 650 20.38 -5.82 -19.57
C THR A 650 19.56 -6.97 -20.15
N THR A 651 19.75 -7.32 -21.42
CA THR A 651 19.15 -8.53 -22.00
C THR A 651 20.16 -9.67 -22.16
N ALA A 652 19.66 -10.91 -22.25
CA ALA A 652 20.47 -12.12 -22.43
C ALA A 652 20.83 -12.44 -23.91
N GLY A 653 21.10 -11.43 -24.74
CA GLY A 653 21.36 -11.60 -26.19
C GLY A 653 20.14 -11.33 -27.08
N GLU A 654 19.06 -10.78 -26.52
CA GLU A 654 17.78 -10.53 -27.18
C GLU A 654 17.55 -9.02 -27.38
N GLN A 655 16.61 -8.64 -28.25
CA GLN A 655 16.44 -7.24 -28.65
C GLN A 655 15.87 -6.33 -27.53
N ILE A 656 16.21 -5.04 -27.60
CA ILE A 656 15.65 -3.93 -26.81
C ILE A 656 14.97 -2.96 -27.79
N ILE A 657 13.68 -2.68 -27.60
CA ILE A 657 12.91 -1.71 -28.41
C ILE A 657 12.21 -0.72 -27.49
N LEU A 658 12.55 0.57 -27.61
CA LEU A 658 11.98 1.65 -26.80
C LEU A 658 11.34 2.70 -27.73
N GLU A 659 10.10 3.09 -27.43
CA GLU A 659 9.30 4.03 -28.22
C GLU A 659 8.45 4.94 -27.31
N ALA A 660 8.52 6.25 -27.52
CA ALA A 660 7.81 7.27 -26.74
C ALA A 660 7.65 8.58 -27.56
N PRO A 661 6.45 8.89 -28.11
CA PRO A 661 6.22 10.10 -28.91
C PRO A 661 6.47 11.44 -28.20
N GLY A 662 6.56 11.44 -26.85
CA GLY A 662 7.20 12.49 -26.07
C GLY A 662 8.71 12.36 -26.16
N GLU A 663 9.30 11.62 -25.20
CA GLU A 663 10.75 11.37 -25.14
C GLU A 663 11.08 10.10 -24.33
N ILE A 664 12.23 9.50 -24.62
CA ILE A 664 12.82 8.37 -23.87
C ILE A 664 13.88 8.94 -22.92
N ARG A 665 13.60 8.93 -21.61
CA ARG A 665 14.46 9.45 -20.55
C ARG A 665 15.32 8.34 -19.96
N LEU A 666 16.64 8.45 -20.10
CA LEU A 666 17.61 7.48 -19.55
C LEU A 666 18.24 8.02 -18.27
N PHE A 667 18.01 7.35 -17.15
CA PHE A 667 18.70 7.62 -15.88
C PHE A 667 19.63 6.49 -15.43
N GLY A 668 19.54 5.31 -16.06
CA GLY A 668 20.55 4.25 -15.90
C GLY A 668 21.71 4.45 -16.86
N ALA A 669 22.94 4.32 -16.36
CA ALA A 669 24.16 4.53 -17.12
C ALA A 669 24.42 3.48 -18.22
N ASN A 670 23.72 2.34 -18.22
CA ASN A 670 24.01 1.23 -19.13
C ASN A 670 22.76 0.63 -19.78
N ILE A 671 22.74 0.58 -21.11
CA ILE A 671 21.77 -0.16 -21.93
C ILE A 671 22.56 -1.23 -22.70
N ASN A 672 22.38 -2.50 -22.35
CA ASN A 672 23.19 -3.61 -22.86
C ASN A 672 22.32 -4.78 -23.33
N SER A 673 22.44 -5.19 -24.60
CA SER A 673 21.69 -6.32 -25.14
C SER A 673 22.47 -7.63 -25.23
N ASN A 674 23.76 -7.64 -24.88
CA ASN A 674 24.69 -8.77 -24.96
C ASN A 674 24.69 -9.54 -26.31
N GLY A 675 24.36 -8.88 -27.42
CA GLY A 675 24.27 -9.45 -28.77
C GLY A 675 22.93 -9.23 -29.49
N GLY A 676 21.92 -8.67 -28.81
CA GLY A 676 20.65 -8.28 -29.43
C GLY A 676 20.70 -6.92 -30.13
N GLU A 677 19.69 -6.61 -30.94
CA GLU A 677 19.52 -5.26 -31.52
C GLU A 677 18.98 -4.28 -30.47
N ILE A 678 19.45 -3.03 -30.48
CA ILE A 678 18.96 -1.95 -29.60
C ILE A 678 18.35 -0.85 -30.48
N THR A 679 17.07 -0.56 -30.29
CA THR A 679 16.32 0.42 -31.09
C THR A 679 15.62 1.46 -30.21
N PHE A 680 15.87 2.73 -30.48
CA PHE A 680 15.18 3.88 -29.92
C PHE A 680 14.39 4.58 -31.05
N ASN A 681 13.07 4.42 -31.06
CA ASN A 681 12.17 4.94 -32.09
C ASN A 681 11.73 6.41 -31.83
N SER A 682 12.44 7.15 -31.00
CA SER A 682 12.04 8.48 -30.51
C SER A 682 13.24 9.32 -30.08
N ASP A 683 13.00 10.57 -29.66
CA ASP A 683 14.03 11.41 -29.04
C ASP A 683 14.47 10.80 -27.69
N VAL A 684 15.75 10.92 -27.37
CA VAL A 684 16.39 10.30 -26.18
C VAL A 684 17.02 11.40 -25.33
N VAL A 685 16.65 11.48 -24.06
CA VAL A 685 17.19 12.45 -23.10
C VAL A 685 18.03 11.73 -22.06
N LEU A 686 19.32 12.05 -22.02
CA LEU A 686 20.28 11.57 -21.03
C LEU A 686 20.17 12.41 -19.75
N ASN A 687 20.13 11.77 -18.58
CA ASN A 687 20.08 12.50 -17.31
C ASN A 687 21.44 13.15 -16.97
N ASN A 688 21.49 14.47 -16.83
CA ASN A 688 22.71 15.22 -16.48
C ASN A 688 23.31 14.86 -15.10
N ALA A 689 22.59 14.16 -14.21
CA ALA A 689 23.14 13.65 -12.95
C ALA A 689 24.05 12.42 -13.13
N ILE A 690 24.04 11.78 -14.31
CA ILE A 690 24.92 10.66 -14.67
C ILE A 690 26.08 11.19 -15.51
N PRO A 691 27.36 10.90 -15.16
CA PRO A 691 28.50 11.45 -15.89
C PRO A 691 28.74 10.80 -17.27
N SER A 692 28.26 9.57 -17.48
CA SER A 692 28.43 8.85 -18.74
C SER A 692 27.38 7.76 -18.95
N PHE A 693 26.91 7.63 -20.19
CA PHE A 693 26.01 6.57 -20.65
C PHE A 693 26.71 5.66 -21.67
N THR A 694 26.48 4.36 -21.54
CA THR A 694 26.94 3.35 -22.49
C THR A 694 25.74 2.58 -23.05
N ILE A 695 25.60 2.61 -24.37
CA ILE A 695 24.67 1.78 -25.13
C ILE A 695 25.52 0.74 -25.87
N ASP A 696 25.51 -0.51 -25.40
CA ASP A 696 26.36 -1.60 -25.88
C ASP A 696 25.51 -2.78 -26.35
N SER A 697 25.38 -2.95 -27.66
CA SER A 697 24.67 -4.09 -28.22
C SER A 697 25.53 -5.36 -28.31
N GLY A 698 26.83 -5.27 -27.99
CA GLY A 698 27.79 -6.36 -28.06
C GLY A 698 28.15 -6.78 -29.49
N ASN A 699 27.20 -7.35 -30.23
CA ASN A 699 27.24 -7.70 -31.65
C ASN A 699 25.80 -7.72 -32.21
N GLY A 700 25.15 -6.56 -32.18
CA GLY A 700 23.82 -6.33 -32.76
C GLY A 700 23.72 -4.87 -33.21
N ASN A 701 22.72 -4.51 -34.01
CA ASN A 701 22.61 -3.12 -34.46
C ASN A 701 22.25 -2.18 -33.29
N ILE A 702 22.71 -0.94 -33.37
CA ILE A 702 22.18 0.18 -32.58
C ILE A 702 21.50 1.15 -33.53
N SER A 703 20.22 1.45 -33.31
CA SER A 703 19.44 2.40 -34.11
C SER A 703 18.79 3.44 -33.21
N ILE A 704 19.08 4.73 -33.45
CA ILE A 704 18.44 5.86 -32.76
C ILE A 704 17.85 6.81 -33.81
N THR A 705 16.52 6.83 -33.91
CA THR A 705 15.82 7.60 -34.95
C THR A 705 15.58 9.06 -34.57
N GLY A 706 15.52 9.37 -33.27
CA GLY A 706 15.38 10.72 -32.75
C GLY A 706 16.70 11.45 -32.48
N THR A 707 16.61 12.59 -31.82
CA THR A 707 17.73 13.36 -31.29
C THR A 707 18.14 12.78 -29.94
N VAL A 708 19.44 12.57 -29.72
CA VAL A 708 19.98 12.37 -28.38
C VAL A 708 20.35 13.73 -27.79
N SER A 709 19.73 14.13 -26.70
CA SER A 709 20.02 15.35 -25.94
C SER A 709 20.31 15.02 -24.48
N ALA A 710 20.68 16.00 -23.67
CA ALA A 710 20.82 15.81 -22.23
C ALA A 710 20.15 16.95 -21.44
N ASP A 711 19.36 16.58 -20.42
CA ASP A 711 18.70 17.54 -19.53
C ASP A 711 18.74 17.03 -18.08
N ASP A 712 18.52 17.95 -17.15
CA ASP A 712 18.32 17.65 -15.74
C ASP A 712 16.84 17.34 -15.51
N PHE A 713 16.52 16.07 -15.34
CA PHE A 713 15.16 15.60 -15.04
C PHE A 713 15.17 14.76 -13.77
N PRO A 714 14.07 14.75 -12.98
CA PRO A 714 13.96 13.92 -11.79
C PRO A 714 14.33 12.47 -12.11
N MET A 715 15.31 11.92 -11.40
CA MET A 715 15.39 10.47 -11.30
C MET A 715 14.14 9.99 -10.56
N PRO A 716 13.49 8.92 -11.04
CA PRO A 716 12.71 8.04 -10.17
C PRO A 716 13.63 7.62 -9.04
N ARG A 717 13.21 7.87 -7.81
CA ARG A 717 14.11 7.72 -6.66
C ARG A 717 13.79 6.43 -5.95
N SER A 718 14.67 5.43 -6.08
CA SER A 718 14.92 4.45 -5.03
C SER A 718 15.42 5.17 -3.77
N SER A 719 14.49 5.78 -3.04
CA SER A 719 14.71 6.34 -1.71
C SER A 719 14.13 5.39 -0.66
N SER A 720 14.94 4.44 -0.20
CA SER A 720 14.60 3.54 0.92
C SER A 720 14.70 4.25 2.28
N LEU A 721 14.33 5.54 2.35
CA LEU A 721 14.40 6.37 3.55
C LEU A 721 13.33 5.95 4.55
N ILE A 722 13.71 5.09 5.50
CA ILE A 722 12.82 4.64 6.57
C ILE A 722 12.80 5.70 7.68
N PHE A 723 11.70 6.44 7.77
CA PHE A 723 11.42 7.43 8.83
C PHE A 723 11.07 6.79 10.18
N GLY A 724 11.89 5.83 10.65
CA GLY A 724 11.63 5.03 11.85
C GLY A 724 11.73 5.77 13.20
N ASN A 725 11.82 7.11 13.20
CA ASN A 725 11.83 7.92 14.43
C ASN A 725 11.01 9.20 14.23
N THR A 726 10.24 9.60 15.25
CA THR A 726 9.60 10.91 15.31
C THR A 726 10.19 11.79 16.41
N LEU A 727 10.11 13.10 16.22
CA LEU A 727 10.29 14.10 17.27
C LEU A 727 8.88 14.41 17.84
N PRO A 728 8.58 14.02 19.09
CA PRO A 728 7.22 14.09 19.63
C PRO A 728 6.61 15.50 19.54
N ARG A 729 5.31 15.59 19.22
CA ARG A 729 4.51 16.82 19.10
C ARG A 729 4.93 17.95 20.05
N ASN A 730 5.40 19.06 19.48
CA ASN A 730 6.02 20.16 20.20
C ASN A 730 5.97 21.48 19.39
N ASP A 731 6.72 22.47 19.88
CA ASP A 731 6.76 23.86 19.40
C ASP A 731 8.21 24.20 18.99
N ASP A 732 9.07 24.43 19.98
CA ASP A 732 10.48 24.85 19.81
C ASP A 732 11.52 23.73 19.97
N GLY A 733 11.09 22.47 19.87
CA GLY A 733 11.88 21.31 20.22
C GLY A 733 13.02 21.02 19.24
N SER A 734 14.06 20.36 19.77
CA SER A 734 15.06 19.67 18.95
C SER A 734 15.40 18.33 19.58
N THR A 735 15.79 17.36 18.75
CA THR A 735 16.29 16.05 19.17
C THR A 735 17.57 16.16 20.02
N GLY A 736 18.05 15.01 20.54
CA GLY A 736 19.47 14.86 20.86
C GLY A 736 20.35 14.88 19.62
N LEU A 737 21.63 14.54 19.77
CA LEU A 737 22.45 14.18 18.61
C LEU A 737 21.88 12.90 18.01
N VAL A 738 21.53 12.96 16.74
CA VAL A 738 21.05 11.86 15.90
C VAL A 738 22.18 11.49 14.94
N PRO A 739 22.61 10.21 14.86
CA PRO A 739 23.60 9.78 13.88
C PRO A 739 23.08 9.93 12.44
N LEU A 740 23.94 10.40 11.53
CA LEU A 740 23.68 10.40 10.08
C LEU A 740 23.89 9.02 9.43
N GLY A 741 24.65 8.14 10.09
CA GLY A 741 25.08 6.84 9.55
C GLY A 741 26.41 6.90 8.78
N PHE A 742 26.83 8.08 8.35
CA PHE A 742 28.08 8.36 7.63
C PHE A 742 28.73 9.65 8.16
N THR A 743 29.88 10.03 7.61
CA THR A 743 30.65 11.21 8.06
C THR A 743 30.57 12.30 7.00
N VAL A 744 30.19 13.51 7.42
CA VAL A 744 30.14 14.70 6.57
C VAL A 744 31.21 15.71 6.99
N ASN A 745 31.81 16.38 6.02
CA ASN A 745 32.68 17.53 6.19
C ASN A 745 31.89 18.76 5.76
N PHE A 746 31.40 19.57 6.71
CA PHE A 746 30.68 20.81 6.42
C PHE A 746 31.53 22.01 6.86
N PHE A 747 32.07 22.74 5.88
CA PHE A 747 32.99 23.87 6.05
C PHE A 747 34.21 23.58 6.94
N GLY A 748 34.79 22.38 6.78
CA GLY A 748 35.96 21.94 7.55
C GLY A 748 35.63 21.36 8.93
N LEU A 749 34.34 21.31 9.32
CA LEU A 749 33.89 20.57 10.50
C LEU A 749 33.45 19.18 10.08
N ILE A 750 34.16 18.17 10.58
CA ILE A 750 33.85 16.75 10.36
C ILE A 750 32.87 16.32 11.45
N GLN A 751 31.68 15.84 11.05
CA GLN A 751 30.61 15.37 11.93
C GLN A 751 30.02 14.06 11.41
N ASP A 752 29.44 13.27 12.31
CA ASP A 752 28.71 12.02 12.03
C ASP A 752 27.25 12.08 12.52
N SER A 753 26.83 13.24 13.04
CA SER A 753 25.57 13.41 13.78
C SER A 753 25.10 14.87 13.79
N VAL A 754 23.78 15.05 13.97
CA VAL A 754 23.09 16.34 13.87
C VAL A 754 22.00 16.51 14.94
N TYR A 755 21.50 17.73 15.11
CA TYR A 755 20.25 18.01 15.84
C TYR A 755 19.14 18.34 14.86
N VAL A 756 18.07 17.54 14.84
CA VAL A 756 16.82 17.78 14.10
C VAL A 756 15.93 18.72 14.90
N ASN A 757 15.29 19.69 14.24
CA ASN A 757 14.53 20.77 14.87
C ASN A 757 13.09 20.83 14.34
N ASN A 758 12.11 21.05 15.24
CA ASN A 758 10.70 21.17 14.87
C ASN A 758 10.47 22.34 13.88
N ASN A 759 11.19 23.46 14.06
CA ASN A 759 11.13 24.66 13.23
C ASN A 759 11.90 24.53 11.90
N GLY A 760 11.76 23.40 11.20
CA GLY A 760 12.19 23.22 9.80
C GLY A 760 13.69 23.39 9.50
N ASN A 761 14.56 22.94 10.42
CA ASN A 761 16.02 23.05 10.26
C ASN A 761 16.79 21.90 10.94
N VAL A 762 18.06 21.77 10.56
CA VAL A 762 19.04 20.86 11.15
C VAL A 762 20.31 21.64 11.50
N THR A 763 20.89 21.38 12.69
CA THR A 763 22.12 22.04 13.16
C THR A 763 23.22 21.06 13.54
N PHE A 764 24.48 21.45 13.27
CA PHE A 764 25.68 20.65 13.51
C PHE A 764 26.43 21.03 14.79
N ASP A 765 26.07 22.16 15.43
CA ASP A 765 26.79 22.72 16.58
C ASP A 765 26.05 22.53 17.91
N ASN A 766 24.76 22.89 17.99
CA ASN A 766 23.93 22.75 19.20
C ASN A 766 22.44 22.94 18.86
N ARG A 767 21.54 22.35 19.65
CA ARG A 767 20.07 22.53 19.56
C ARG A 767 19.65 24.00 19.41
N LEU A 768 18.57 24.26 18.68
CA LEU A 768 18.08 25.61 18.35
C LEU A 768 16.65 25.85 18.84
N GLY A 769 16.48 26.37 20.05
CA GLY A 769 15.14 26.78 20.57
C GLY A 769 14.75 28.20 20.15
N THR A 770 14.84 28.54 18.86
CA THR A 770 14.46 29.86 18.34
C THR A 770 13.49 29.66 17.19
N PHE A 771 12.27 30.18 17.34
CA PHE A 771 11.15 30.07 16.40
C PHE A 771 11.15 31.17 15.33
N THR A 772 11.39 32.43 15.72
CA THR A 772 11.38 33.54 14.75
C THR A 772 12.60 33.47 13.82
N PRO A 773 12.41 33.35 12.49
CA PRO A 773 13.51 33.13 11.56
C PRO A 773 14.49 34.31 11.50
N PHE A 774 15.78 34.03 11.69
CA PHE A 774 16.86 35.00 11.55
C PHE A 774 17.56 34.89 10.18
N ASN A 775 18.24 35.97 9.77
CA ASN A 775 19.04 35.95 8.54
C ASN A 775 20.27 35.04 8.69
N LEU A 776 20.37 34.03 7.83
CA LEU A 776 21.40 32.99 7.84
C LEU A 776 22.81 33.55 7.57
N GLY A 777 22.91 34.71 6.90
CA GLY A 777 24.17 35.42 6.69
C GLY A 777 24.70 36.22 7.89
N THR A 778 23.99 36.19 9.02
CA THR A 778 24.43 36.83 10.28
C THR A 778 24.44 35.90 11.49
N THR A 779 24.06 34.63 11.29
CA THR A 779 23.99 33.64 12.38
C THR A 779 25.37 33.10 12.74
N ASN A 780 25.51 32.65 13.99
CA ASN A 780 26.68 31.90 14.47
C ASN A 780 26.43 30.38 14.51
N ARG A 781 25.36 29.91 13.85
CA ARG A 781 24.97 28.50 13.76
C ARG A 781 25.46 27.83 12.48
N GLN A 782 25.97 26.61 12.61
CA GLN A 782 26.10 25.72 11.47
C GLN A 782 24.76 25.03 11.25
N ILE A 783 24.08 25.45 10.19
CA ILE A 783 22.66 25.16 9.97
C ILE A 783 22.40 24.88 8.49
N ILE A 784 21.56 23.87 8.24
CA ILE A 784 20.87 23.64 6.98
C ILE A 784 19.38 23.79 7.27
N ALA A 785 18.68 24.62 6.50
CA ALA A 785 17.31 25.04 6.74
C ALA A 785 16.48 24.90 5.45
N PRO A 786 15.81 23.75 5.21
CA PRO A 786 14.85 23.61 4.11
C PRO A 786 13.67 24.59 4.28
N PHE A 787 13.23 24.87 5.52
CA PHE A 787 12.17 25.84 5.77
C PHE A 787 12.19 26.33 7.23
N PHE A 788 13.11 27.24 7.58
CA PHE A 788 13.15 27.76 8.94
C PHE A 788 11.98 28.74 9.17
N ALA A 789 10.97 28.26 9.91
CA ALA A 789 9.74 28.96 10.28
C ALA A 789 9.21 28.47 11.65
N ASP A 790 8.15 29.12 12.13
CA ASP A 790 7.53 28.95 13.47
C ASP A 790 6.49 27.80 13.42
N VAL A 791 6.99 26.56 13.29
CA VAL A 791 6.25 25.31 13.09
C VAL A 791 5.65 24.84 14.42
N ASP A 792 4.40 24.39 14.41
CA ASP A 792 3.75 23.86 15.60
C ASP A 792 3.07 22.52 15.31
N THR A 793 3.57 21.46 15.95
CA THR A 793 3.08 20.09 15.78
C THR A 793 2.12 19.65 16.89
N ARG A 794 1.67 20.56 17.77
CA ARG A 794 0.77 20.25 18.90
C ARG A 794 -0.69 20.03 18.52
N ASP A 795 -1.18 20.62 17.42
CA ASP A 795 -2.53 20.32 16.94
C ASP A 795 -2.58 18.92 16.29
N PRO A 796 -3.55 18.05 16.62
CA PRO A 796 -3.62 16.69 16.06
C PRO A 796 -3.67 16.60 14.53
N ASN A 797 -4.14 17.65 13.84
CA ASN A 797 -4.23 17.69 12.37
C ASN A 797 -2.92 18.16 11.72
N SER A 798 -1.96 18.66 12.49
CA SER A 798 -0.56 18.82 12.04
C SER A 798 0.15 17.45 12.06
N GLY A 799 1.07 17.20 11.15
CA GLY A 799 2.01 16.07 11.25
C GLY A 799 3.04 16.23 12.37
N GLU A 800 3.76 15.14 12.69
CA GLU A 800 4.99 15.20 13.48
C GLU A 800 6.21 15.50 12.59
N THR A 801 7.34 15.86 13.19
CA THR A 801 8.63 15.87 12.47
C THR A 801 9.26 14.48 12.54
N GLU A 802 9.51 13.86 11.40
CA GLU A 802 10.04 12.51 11.29
C GLU A 802 11.50 12.53 10.80
N TYR A 803 12.30 11.53 11.16
CA TYR A 803 13.69 11.42 10.72
C TYR A 803 14.22 9.99 10.73
N GLY A 804 15.16 9.70 9.84
CA GLY A 804 15.68 8.35 9.69
C GLY A 804 16.86 8.25 8.72
N THR A 805 17.30 7.02 8.52
CA THR A 805 18.39 6.65 7.60
C THR A 805 17.89 5.62 6.61
N GLY A 806 18.43 5.65 5.39
CA GLY A 806 18.15 4.68 4.34
C GLY A 806 19.17 4.81 3.23
N THR A 807 18.75 4.57 2.00
CA THR A 807 19.51 4.94 0.80
C THR A 807 18.76 5.91 -0.08
N VAL A 808 19.50 6.69 -0.85
CA VAL A 808 19.01 7.47 -1.99
C VAL A 808 19.99 7.24 -3.13
N ASP A 809 19.49 6.83 -4.30
CA ASP A 809 20.29 6.50 -5.48
C ASP A 809 21.40 5.47 -5.15
N GLY A 810 21.06 4.47 -4.33
CA GLY A 810 21.97 3.42 -3.81
C GLY A 810 23.01 3.88 -2.77
N ARG A 811 23.07 5.18 -2.42
CA ARG A 811 24.02 5.75 -1.47
C ARG A 811 23.41 5.89 -0.07
N PRO A 812 24.16 5.69 1.04
CA PRO A 812 23.68 5.97 2.38
C PRO A 812 23.15 7.40 2.52
N ALA A 813 21.96 7.55 3.10
CA ALA A 813 21.30 8.84 3.24
C ALA A 813 20.62 8.99 4.61
N PHE A 814 20.48 10.25 5.05
CA PHE A 814 19.74 10.65 6.24
C PHE A 814 18.65 11.65 5.84
N GLY A 815 17.40 11.34 6.19
CA GLY A 815 16.22 12.16 5.87
C GLY A 815 15.60 12.80 7.11
N VAL A 816 15.01 13.99 6.93
CA VAL A 816 14.12 14.65 7.88
C VAL A 816 12.90 15.16 7.15
N ASN A 817 11.71 14.72 7.57
CA ASN A 817 10.44 15.01 6.94
C ASN A 817 9.57 15.88 7.87
N TRP A 818 9.01 16.96 7.32
CA TRP A 818 7.99 17.80 7.94
C TRP A 818 6.73 17.71 7.08
N ASN A 819 6.07 16.55 7.14
CA ASN A 819 4.87 16.29 6.35
C ASN A 819 3.64 16.92 7.01
N ASN A 820 2.84 17.68 6.25
CA ASN A 820 1.57 18.26 6.69
C ASN A 820 1.66 19.03 8.03
N VAL A 821 2.73 19.83 8.24
CA VAL A 821 2.94 20.56 9.49
C VAL A 821 2.22 21.91 9.53
N GLY A 822 1.58 22.19 10.67
CA GLY A 822 0.93 23.46 10.99
C GLY A 822 1.88 24.49 11.59
N TYR A 823 1.32 25.61 12.06
CA TYR A 823 2.07 26.78 12.51
C TYR A 823 1.60 27.33 13.86
N TYR A 824 2.48 28.07 14.54
CA TYR A 824 2.16 28.66 15.84
C TYR A 824 0.97 29.64 15.74
N ASN A 825 -0.08 29.55 16.57
CA ASN A 825 -0.18 28.86 17.86
C ASN A 825 -1.19 27.70 17.82
N SER A 826 -0.72 26.54 17.39
CA SER A 826 -1.48 25.29 17.22
C SER A 826 -2.60 25.45 16.19
N GLU A 827 -2.25 26.07 15.06
CA GLU A 827 -3.14 26.29 13.92
C GLU A 827 -2.79 25.29 12.81
N ALA A 828 -3.78 24.50 12.38
CA ALA A 828 -3.66 23.50 11.32
C ALA A 828 -4.63 23.80 10.13
N ASP A 829 -5.09 25.05 10.00
CA ASP A 829 -5.97 25.49 8.91
C ASP A 829 -5.24 25.64 7.55
N LYS A 830 -3.90 25.60 7.59
CA LYS A 830 -2.95 25.57 6.46
C LYS A 830 -1.79 24.69 6.85
N LEU A 831 -1.33 23.84 5.93
CA LEU A 831 -0.28 22.86 6.18
C LEU A 831 0.85 23.01 5.16
N ASN A 832 2.08 22.78 5.61
CA ASN A 832 3.27 22.73 4.76
C ASN A 832 3.81 21.30 4.72
N THR A 833 4.37 20.90 3.58
CA THR A 833 5.04 19.60 3.41
C THR A 833 6.40 19.83 2.77
N PHE A 834 7.46 19.57 3.52
CA PHE A 834 8.84 19.76 3.07
C PHE A 834 9.82 18.81 3.77
N GLU A 835 10.96 18.57 3.13
CA GLU A 835 11.94 17.58 3.55
C GLU A 835 13.38 18.11 3.39
N LEU A 836 14.30 17.58 4.21
CA LEU A 836 15.74 17.65 4.01
C LEU A 836 16.30 16.24 3.86
N VAL A 837 17.03 16.00 2.77
CA VAL A 837 17.83 14.79 2.58
C VAL A 837 19.32 15.15 2.60
N ILE A 838 20.14 14.32 3.25
CA ILE A 838 21.61 14.40 3.26
C ILE A 838 22.14 13.07 2.73
N ILE A 839 22.97 13.08 1.68
CA ILE A 839 23.40 11.89 0.93
C ILE A 839 24.94 11.78 0.99
N ASP A 840 25.46 10.62 1.39
CA ASP A 840 26.91 10.37 1.42
C ASP A 840 27.52 10.41 0.01
N ARG A 841 28.59 11.20 -0.16
CA ARG A 841 29.39 11.27 -1.40
C ARG A 841 30.85 10.91 -1.14
N SER A 842 31.08 9.92 -0.27
CA SER A 842 32.42 9.38 -0.03
C SER A 842 33.08 8.75 -1.27
N ASP A 843 32.29 8.54 -2.34
CA ASP A 843 32.72 8.21 -3.70
C ASP A 843 33.55 9.33 -4.37
N THR A 844 33.26 10.61 -4.06
CA THR A 844 33.97 11.78 -4.61
C THR A 844 35.11 12.30 -3.72
N GLY A 845 34.98 12.17 -2.40
CA GLY A 845 35.97 12.67 -1.44
C GLY A 845 35.62 12.30 0.00
N VAL A 846 36.63 12.22 0.88
CA VAL A 846 36.40 11.81 2.28
C VAL A 846 35.62 12.91 3.03
N GLY A 847 34.37 12.60 3.35
CA GLY A 847 33.43 13.53 3.99
C GLY A 847 32.70 14.43 3.01
N ASP A 848 32.85 14.23 1.70
CA ASP A 848 32.00 14.88 0.71
C ASP A 848 30.58 14.31 0.82
N PHE A 849 29.58 15.16 0.61
CA PHE A 849 28.17 14.81 0.71
C PHE A 849 27.33 15.76 -0.16
N ASP A 850 26.10 15.38 -0.45
CA ASP A 850 25.11 16.27 -1.05
C ASP A 850 23.95 16.48 -0.09
N PHE A 851 23.24 17.61 -0.20
CA PHE A 851 21.98 17.79 0.52
C PHE A 851 20.92 18.45 -0.35
N GLU A 852 19.67 18.13 -0.05
CA GLU A 852 18.53 18.47 -0.90
C GLU A 852 17.36 18.99 -0.06
N PHE A 853 16.59 19.91 -0.63
CA PHE A 853 15.29 20.32 -0.10
C PHE A 853 14.21 19.86 -1.08
N ASN A 854 13.23 19.10 -0.59
CA ASN A 854 12.05 18.69 -1.36
C ASN A 854 10.79 19.37 -0.79
N TYR A 855 9.86 19.76 -1.66
CA TYR A 855 8.66 20.53 -1.29
C TYR A 855 7.41 19.97 -1.97
N GLY A 856 6.39 19.60 -1.18
CA GLY A 856 5.08 19.15 -1.67
C GLY A 856 3.99 20.23 -1.65
N GLN A 857 3.94 21.06 -0.60
CA GLN A 857 3.03 22.20 -0.48
C GLN A 857 3.56 23.23 0.52
N ILE A 858 3.35 24.52 0.27
CA ILE A 858 3.73 25.64 1.15
C ILE A 858 2.57 26.64 1.21
N GLN A 859 1.68 26.46 2.18
CA GLN A 859 0.47 27.25 2.38
C GLN A 859 0.63 28.37 3.43
N TRP A 860 1.64 28.27 4.30
CA TRP A 860 1.95 29.25 5.34
C TRP A 860 3.45 29.59 5.38
N GLU A 861 3.81 30.76 5.93
CA GLU A 861 5.19 31.29 5.92
C GLU A 861 5.69 31.83 7.27
N THR A 862 4.83 31.97 8.29
CA THR A 862 5.19 32.52 9.59
C THR A 862 4.19 32.09 10.68
N GLY A 863 4.60 32.16 11.95
CA GLY A 863 3.73 31.97 13.11
C GLY A 863 3.25 33.29 13.72
N ALA A 864 2.23 33.20 14.58
CA ALA A 864 1.67 34.37 15.26
C ALA A 864 2.68 35.07 16.21
N ALA A 865 3.58 34.32 16.85
CA ALA A 865 4.65 34.89 17.69
C ALA A 865 5.71 35.65 16.86
N SER A 866 5.95 35.19 15.64
CA SER A 866 6.85 35.82 14.66
C SER A 866 6.26 37.05 13.94
N GLY A 867 5.08 37.52 14.39
CA GLY A 867 4.39 38.71 13.89
C GLY A 867 3.42 38.46 12.75
N GLY A 868 3.12 37.20 12.46
CA GLY A 868 2.15 36.79 11.45
C GLY A 868 0.69 36.98 11.83
N THR A 869 -0.20 36.70 10.89
CA THR A 869 -1.64 36.57 11.11
C THR A 869 -2.17 35.50 10.16
N ASN A 870 -2.81 34.46 10.70
CA ASN A 870 -3.33 33.30 9.96
C ASN A 870 -2.26 32.61 9.06
N GLY A 871 -1.03 32.48 9.56
CA GLY A 871 0.09 31.83 8.87
C GLY A 871 0.89 32.73 7.91
N LEU A 872 0.45 33.99 7.72
CA LEU A 872 0.95 34.89 6.67
C LEU A 872 1.48 36.22 7.25
N GLY A 873 2.39 36.88 6.55
CA GLY A 873 2.95 38.17 6.98
C GLY A 873 4.13 38.00 7.94
N GLY A 874 4.27 38.92 8.91
CA GLY A 874 5.29 38.83 9.95
C GLY A 874 6.73 38.67 9.47
N SER A 875 7.53 37.95 10.25
CA SER A 875 8.86 37.48 9.88
C SER A 875 8.70 36.17 9.10
N SER A 876 8.75 36.26 7.77
CA SER A 876 8.59 35.11 6.85
C SER A 876 9.79 34.17 6.88
N ALA A 877 9.56 32.91 6.47
CA ALA A 877 10.50 31.80 6.49
C ALA A 877 11.85 32.08 5.81
N ARG A 878 12.89 31.38 6.26
CA ARG A 878 14.27 31.47 5.74
C ARG A 878 14.69 30.10 5.20
N VAL A 879 15.19 30.06 3.97
CA VAL A 879 15.58 28.81 3.29
C VAL A 879 17.02 28.91 2.81
N GLY A 880 17.86 27.93 3.15
CA GLY A 880 19.28 27.90 2.76
C GLY A 880 20.18 27.28 3.84
N TYR A 881 21.41 27.78 3.94
CA TYR A 881 22.42 27.23 4.84
C TYR A 881 23.42 28.28 5.33
N SER A 882 24.12 27.98 6.44
CA SER A 882 25.19 28.83 6.96
C SER A 882 26.27 28.02 7.70
N ASN A 883 27.51 28.48 7.61
CA ASN A 883 28.65 27.93 8.34
C ASN A 883 28.83 28.52 9.74
N GLY A 884 27.88 29.34 10.21
CA GLY A 884 27.97 30.07 11.48
C GLY A 884 28.96 31.23 11.46
N SER A 885 29.32 31.72 10.27
CA SER A 885 30.28 32.79 10.05
C SER A 885 29.99 33.51 8.71
N THR A 886 31.00 33.72 7.87
CA THR A 886 30.87 34.49 6.63
C THR A 886 30.35 33.70 5.42
N VAL A 887 30.27 32.38 5.47
CA VAL A 887 29.82 31.56 4.33
C VAL A 887 28.40 31.08 4.57
N ASN A 888 27.50 31.50 3.70
CA ASN A 888 26.06 31.30 3.83
C ASN A 888 25.38 31.46 2.47
N PHE A 889 24.16 30.95 2.39
CA PHE A 889 23.27 31.11 1.24
C PHE A 889 21.83 31.20 1.75
N GLU A 890 21.04 32.06 1.11
CA GLU A 890 19.59 32.12 1.27
C GLU A 890 18.98 32.07 -0.14
N LEU A 891 17.96 31.22 -0.34
CA LEU A 891 17.22 31.23 -1.60
C LEU A 891 16.58 32.60 -1.83
N PRO A 892 16.53 33.11 -3.08
CA PRO A 892 15.77 34.31 -3.41
C PRO A 892 14.34 34.17 -2.90
N GLY A 893 13.89 35.14 -2.08
CA GLY A 893 12.58 35.08 -1.41
C GLY A 893 12.67 34.91 0.10
N SER A 894 13.83 34.53 0.64
CA SER A 894 14.03 34.33 2.08
C SER A 894 13.69 35.56 2.93
N GLY A 895 12.72 35.38 3.82
CA GLY A 895 12.13 36.43 4.66
C GLY A 895 11.42 37.55 3.89
N VAL A 896 10.90 37.27 2.70
CA VAL A 896 10.04 38.16 1.92
C VAL A 896 8.62 37.59 1.91
N ASN A 897 7.67 38.35 2.44
CA ASN A 897 6.30 37.90 2.64
C ASN A 897 5.62 37.49 1.32
N GLY A 898 5.02 36.30 1.30
CA GLY A 898 4.35 35.70 0.16
C GLY A 898 5.27 35.17 -0.94
N ALA A 899 6.60 35.17 -0.76
CA ALA A 899 7.53 34.78 -1.82
C ALA A 899 7.55 33.27 -2.07
N PHE A 900 7.61 32.47 -1.00
CA PHE A 900 7.80 31.01 -1.04
C PHE A 900 6.50 30.20 -1.09
N LEU A 901 5.35 30.82 -0.84
CA LEU A 901 4.03 30.18 -0.86
C LEU A 901 3.71 29.57 -2.23
N ASP A 902 2.78 28.62 -2.26
CA ASP A 902 2.27 28.02 -3.50
C ASP A 902 1.72 29.08 -4.46
N GLY A 903 2.26 29.14 -5.68
CA GLY A 903 1.94 30.17 -6.68
C GLY A 903 2.52 31.58 -6.39
N GLY A 904 3.34 31.72 -5.35
CA GLY A 904 4.15 32.92 -5.07
C GLY A 904 5.24 33.16 -6.14
N PRO A 905 5.82 34.37 -6.21
CA PRO A 905 6.80 34.74 -7.24
C PRO A 905 8.08 33.88 -7.21
N ASN A 906 8.39 33.29 -6.06
CA ASN A 906 9.54 32.41 -5.84
C ASN A 906 9.07 31.10 -5.18
N SER A 907 7.87 30.63 -5.51
CA SER A 907 7.21 29.47 -4.89
C SER A 907 8.13 28.25 -4.84
N LEU A 908 8.31 27.65 -3.66
CA LEU A 908 9.27 26.55 -3.48
C LEU A 908 8.85 25.28 -4.23
N VAL A 909 7.56 25.00 -4.33
CA VAL A 909 7.01 23.83 -5.05
C VAL A 909 7.10 23.93 -6.58
N SER A 910 7.31 25.12 -7.14
CA SER A 910 7.31 25.34 -8.60
C SER A 910 8.63 25.86 -9.17
N ASN A 911 9.66 26.03 -8.32
CA ASN A 911 11.00 26.47 -8.72
C ASN A 911 12.03 25.41 -8.33
N SER A 912 13.26 25.59 -8.80
CA SER A 912 14.37 24.67 -8.62
C SER A 912 15.72 25.38 -8.80
N ASN A 913 16.83 24.71 -8.46
CA ASN A 913 18.17 25.02 -8.96
C ASN A 913 18.76 23.91 -9.87
N ILE A 914 18.00 22.85 -10.15
CA ILE A 914 18.34 21.68 -10.96
C ILE A 914 17.19 21.32 -11.93
N ASN A 915 16.44 22.34 -12.39
CA ASN A 915 15.25 22.25 -13.26
C ASN A 915 14.07 21.35 -12.78
N GLN A 916 14.19 20.58 -11.69
CA GLN A 916 13.12 19.79 -11.08
C GLN A 916 12.24 20.63 -10.14
N PRO A 917 10.98 20.97 -10.49
CA PRO A 917 10.09 21.76 -9.63
C PRO A 917 9.92 21.13 -8.25
N GLY A 918 10.07 21.93 -7.19
CA GLY A 918 9.95 21.43 -5.82
C GLY A 918 11.21 20.79 -5.25
N GLN A 919 12.29 20.63 -6.03
CA GLN A 919 13.58 20.13 -5.53
C GLN A 919 14.70 21.16 -5.69
N TYR A 920 15.56 21.26 -4.67
CA TYR A 920 16.80 22.02 -4.70
C TYR A 920 17.97 21.19 -4.17
N ARG A 921 19.04 21.01 -4.95
CA ARG A 921 20.22 20.19 -4.61
C ARG A 921 21.47 21.04 -4.44
N PHE A 922 22.30 20.69 -3.44
CA PHE A 922 23.54 21.38 -3.12
C PHE A 922 24.68 20.37 -2.94
N GLU A 923 25.75 20.53 -3.72
CA GLU A 923 26.93 19.66 -3.66
C GLU A 923 27.94 20.17 -2.63
N VAL A 924 28.45 19.31 -1.74
CA VAL A 924 29.52 19.66 -0.79
C VAL A 924 30.79 18.87 -1.11
N ARG A 925 31.85 19.59 -1.49
CA ARG A 925 33.13 19.00 -1.92
C ARG A 925 34.29 19.60 -1.13
N ASN A 926 35.11 18.76 -0.52
CA ASN A 926 36.17 19.13 0.44
C ASN A 926 35.71 20.05 1.59
N GLY A 927 34.40 20.10 1.87
CA GLY A 927 33.79 20.97 2.89
C GLY A 927 33.17 22.26 2.36
N ASP A 928 33.39 22.64 1.10
CA ASP A 928 32.77 23.83 0.52
C ASP A 928 31.54 23.46 -0.30
N VAL A 929 30.42 24.13 -0.04
CA VAL A 929 29.20 23.99 -0.86
C VAL A 929 29.41 24.67 -2.21
N GLN A 930 29.32 23.90 -3.29
CA GLN A 930 29.41 24.37 -4.67
C GLN A 930 28.00 24.56 -5.26
N PRO A 931 27.85 25.39 -6.32
CA PRO A 931 26.71 25.25 -7.21
C PRO A 931 26.66 23.83 -7.77
N ALA A 932 25.47 23.27 -7.96
CA ALA A 932 25.32 22.01 -8.67
C ALA A 932 25.99 22.13 -10.05
N SER A 933 26.86 21.17 -10.36
CA SER A 933 27.60 21.12 -11.61
C SER A 933 26.64 20.68 -12.71
N SER A 934 26.48 21.48 -13.75
CA SER A 934 25.95 20.96 -15.02
C SER A 934 27.00 20.04 -15.62
N PHE A 935 26.96 18.75 -15.25
CA PHE A 935 27.63 17.70 -16.00
C PHE A 935 26.89 17.52 -17.32
N PHE A 936 27.65 17.36 -18.39
CA PHE A 936 27.13 16.98 -19.70
C PHE A 936 27.56 15.52 -19.91
N PRO A 937 26.62 14.57 -20.01
CA PRO A 937 26.93 13.15 -19.99
C PRO A 937 27.72 12.72 -21.21
N ASP A 938 28.85 12.05 -21.01
CA ASP A 938 29.56 11.37 -22.10
C ASP A 938 28.66 10.24 -22.66
N LEU A 939 28.65 10.06 -23.98
CA LEU A 939 27.85 9.04 -24.66
C LEU A 939 28.75 8.06 -25.41
N THR A 940 28.66 6.77 -25.08
CA THR A 940 29.35 5.70 -25.79
C THR A 940 28.35 4.76 -26.47
N LEU A 941 28.45 4.58 -27.78
CA LEU A 941 27.70 3.60 -28.57
C LEU A 941 28.64 2.48 -29.04
N ASN A 942 28.40 1.23 -28.65
CA ASN A 942 29.23 0.07 -29.02
C ASN A 942 28.39 -1.00 -29.72
N ALA A 943 28.63 -1.24 -31.02
CA ALA A 943 27.93 -2.28 -31.80
C ALA A 943 28.78 -3.51 -32.16
N GLY A 944 30.07 -3.51 -31.80
CA GLY A 944 30.97 -4.63 -32.03
C GLY A 944 31.08 -5.02 -33.51
N ALA A 945 30.51 -6.16 -33.90
CA ALA A 945 30.51 -6.66 -35.28
C ALA A 945 29.47 -6.03 -36.21
N ASP A 946 28.54 -5.23 -35.69
CA ASP A 946 27.30 -4.84 -36.37
C ASP A 946 27.14 -3.30 -36.48
N ASP A 947 26.04 -2.84 -37.07
CA ASP A 947 25.91 -1.46 -37.55
C ASP A 947 25.44 -0.48 -36.45
N VAL A 948 25.86 0.79 -36.55
CA VAL A 948 25.30 1.91 -35.78
C VAL A 948 24.62 2.88 -36.73
N GLU A 949 23.35 3.19 -36.50
CA GLU A 949 22.63 4.28 -37.16
C GLU A 949 22.11 5.27 -36.11
N VAL A 950 22.49 6.54 -36.25
CA VAL A 950 22.01 7.63 -35.40
C VAL A 950 21.54 8.80 -36.24
N ASN A 951 20.47 9.45 -35.80
CA ASN A 951 19.97 10.66 -36.42
C ASN A 951 20.77 11.89 -35.98
N THR A 952 20.47 12.48 -34.82
CA THR A 952 21.15 13.69 -34.30
C THR A 952 21.73 13.40 -32.91
N ILE A 953 22.91 13.93 -32.58
CA ILE A 953 23.44 13.94 -31.20
C ILE A 953 23.73 15.38 -30.78
N GLY A 954 23.23 15.75 -29.61
CA GLY A 954 23.28 17.07 -29.02
C GLY A 954 22.28 18.07 -29.63
N ASN A 955 21.73 18.93 -28.78
CA ASN A 955 20.84 20.04 -29.11
C ASN A 955 21.45 21.37 -28.67
N GLY A 956 22.64 21.68 -29.20
CA GLY A 956 23.34 22.93 -28.91
C GLY A 956 24.29 22.84 -27.71
N SER A 957 25.16 21.82 -27.71
CA SER A 957 26.26 21.63 -26.75
C SER A 957 25.83 21.22 -25.33
N ASP A 958 24.95 20.22 -25.25
CA ASP A 958 24.38 19.58 -24.05
C ASP A 958 24.86 18.14 -23.80
N VAL A 959 25.26 17.37 -24.82
CA VAL A 959 25.87 16.03 -24.65
C VAL A 959 27.39 16.16 -24.47
N GLY A 960 28.02 15.33 -23.62
CA GLY A 960 29.46 15.33 -23.33
C GLY A 960 30.35 14.84 -24.48
N ALA A 961 31.39 14.07 -24.17
CA ALA A 961 32.21 13.41 -25.19
C ALA A 961 31.41 12.29 -25.88
N VAL A 962 31.52 12.17 -27.20
CA VAL A 962 30.76 11.19 -28.00
C VAL A 962 31.71 10.17 -28.61
N THR A 963 31.52 8.90 -28.23
CA THR A 963 32.30 7.76 -28.75
C THR A 963 31.37 6.78 -29.49
N ILE A 964 31.68 6.44 -30.73
CA ILE A 964 30.92 5.46 -31.52
C ILE A 964 31.87 4.37 -32.05
N ASN A 965 31.66 3.12 -31.64
CA ASN A 965 32.48 1.97 -32.00
C ASN A 965 31.69 0.90 -32.75
N SER A 966 32.01 0.71 -34.02
CA SER A 966 31.56 -0.42 -34.84
C SER A 966 32.72 -0.97 -35.67
N SER A 967 32.71 -2.28 -35.95
CA SER A 967 33.57 -2.89 -36.98
C SER A 967 32.83 -3.18 -38.29
N SER A 968 31.62 -2.60 -38.45
CA SER A 968 30.78 -2.62 -39.64
C SER A 968 30.46 -1.18 -40.10
N LEU A 969 29.21 -0.80 -40.34
CA LEU A 969 28.81 0.52 -40.84
C LEU A 969 28.39 1.45 -39.70
N VAL A 970 28.93 2.67 -39.70
CA VAL A 970 28.40 3.80 -38.93
C VAL A 970 27.70 4.75 -39.89
N THR A 971 26.39 4.95 -39.67
CA THR A 971 25.53 5.86 -40.44
C THR A 971 25.14 7.04 -39.56
N LEU A 972 25.43 8.26 -40.02
CA LEU A 972 25.11 9.52 -39.36
C LEU A 972 24.12 10.29 -40.22
N ASN A 973 22.84 10.34 -39.86
CA ASN A 973 21.83 10.97 -40.71
C ASN A 973 21.77 12.49 -40.57
N ASN A 974 22.29 13.05 -39.47
CA ASN A 974 22.31 14.48 -39.14
C ASN A 974 23.54 14.83 -38.28
N ASP A 975 23.62 16.08 -37.79
CA ASP A 975 24.73 16.61 -37.00
C ASP A 975 25.02 15.88 -35.68
N ILE A 976 26.29 15.89 -35.27
CA ILE A 976 26.77 15.52 -33.92
C ILE A 976 27.42 16.75 -33.31
N THR A 977 26.88 17.22 -32.17
CA THR A 977 27.38 18.38 -31.41
C THR A 977 27.77 17.96 -30.00
N THR A 978 28.90 18.47 -29.49
CA THR A 978 29.35 18.21 -28.10
C THR A 978 29.35 19.47 -27.24
N ALA A 979 29.28 19.26 -25.93
CA ALA A 979 29.36 20.28 -24.90
C ALA A 979 30.81 20.73 -24.67
N VAL A 980 31.01 22.00 -24.29
CA VAL A 980 32.24 22.56 -23.66
C VAL A 980 33.58 22.09 -24.27
N GLY A 981 33.64 21.88 -25.58
CA GLY A 981 34.87 21.42 -26.25
C GLY A 981 35.27 19.99 -25.90
N GLN A 982 34.29 19.09 -25.72
CA GLN A 982 34.50 17.65 -25.59
C GLN A 982 34.70 16.97 -26.95
N ASP A 983 35.31 15.80 -26.94
CA ASP A 983 35.79 15.10 -28.14
C ASP A 983 34.69 14.28 -28.83
N ILE A 984 34.83 14.08 -30.15
CA ILE A 984 34.09 13.10 -30.95
C ILE A 984 35.08 12.04 -31.46
N GLU A 985 34.86 10.77 -31.12
CA GLU A 985 35.62 9.63 -31.63
C GLU A 985 34.69 8.62 -32.32
N ILE A 986 34.93 8.32 -33.60
CA ILE A 986 34.11 7.38 -34.38
C ILE A 986 35.03 6.36 -35.07
N THR A 987 34.83 5.09 -34.73
CA THR A 987 35.47 3.94 -35.38
C THR A 987 34.43 3.11 -36.14
N GLY A 988 34.73 2.80 -37.41
CA GLY A 988 33.90 1.98 -38.29
C GLY A 988 34.72 1.05 -39.19
N ASN A 989 34.09 0.08 -39.85
CA ASN A 989 34.62 -0.38 -41.15
C ASN A 989 34.29 0.63 -42.24
N SER A 990 33.11 1.25 -42.22
CA SER A 990 32.75 2.39 -43.08
C SER A 990 32.03 3.46 -42.25
N ILE A 991 32.29 4.74 -42.52
CA ILE A 991 31.60 5.87 -41.86
C ILE A 991 30.90 6.70 -42.93
N VAL A 992 29.58 6.88 -42.82
CA VAL A 992 28.76 7.54 -43.84
C VAL A 992 27.80 8.55 -43.19
N GLY A 993 28.11 9.84 -43.35
CA GLY A 993 27.30 10.95 -42.85
C GLY A 993 27.18 12.09 -43.87
N ASN A 994 26.44 11.87 -44.96
CA ASN A 994 26.36 12.84 -46.06
C ASN A 994 25.77 14.21 -45.68
N ASN A 995 25.03 14.27 -44.57
CA ASN A 995 24.38 15.46 -44.00
C ASN A 995 24.78 15.67 -42.52
N ALA A 996 25.95 15.15 -42.10
CA ALA A 996 26.39 15.18 -40.71
C ALA A 996 27.59 16.12 -40.55
N THR A 997 27.37 17.27 -39.92
CA THR A 997 28.44 18.11 -39.38
C THR A 997 28.86 17.58 -38.02
N LEU A 998 30.17 17.39 -37.84
CA LEU A 998 30.75 17.03 -36.54
C LEU A 998 31.28 18.31 -35.89
N ASP A 999 30.60 18.77 -34.84
CA ASP A 999 30.86 20.06 -34.21
C ASP A 999 31.28 19.91 -32.74
N THR A 1000 32.53 20.25 -32.46
CA THR A 1000 33.15 20.31 -31.13
C THR A 1000 33.56 21.73 -30.76
N SER A 1001 33.03 22.72 -31.48
CA SER A 1001 33.47 24.11 -31.37
C SER A 1001 33.04 24.74 -30.04
N TYR A 1002 34.00 25.36 -29.35
CA TYR A 1002 33.73 26.01 -28.08
C TYR A 1002 34.65 27.19 -27.79
N ALA A 1003 34.09 28.21 -27.16
CA ALA A 1003 34.70 29.55 -27.09
C ALA A 1003 36.05 29.60 -26.35
N SER A 1004 36.31 28.70 -25.41
CA SER A 1004 37.52 28.70 -24.57
C SER A 1004 38.55 27.61 -24.93
N GLY A 1005 38.17 26.67 -25.81
CA GLY A 1005 38.99 25.60 -26.35
C GLY A 1005 38.06 24.57 -26.99
N ALA A 1006 38.35 24.10 -28.20
CA ALA A 1006 37.48 23.15 -28.92
C ALA A 1006 37.94 21.71 -28.75
N GLY A 1007 37.00 20.77 -28.84
CA GLY A 1007 37.26 19.34 -28.71
C GLY A 1007 37.87 18.73 -29.98
N ASN A 1008 38.51 17.59 -29.84
CA ASN A 1008 39.11 16.86 -30.94
C ASN A 1008 38.06 16.07 -31.73
N VAL A 1009 38.32 15.82 -33.01
CA VAL A 1009 37.50 14.95 -33.86
C VAL A 1009 38.38 13.86 -34.47
N THR A 1010 38.15 12.61 -34.06
CA THR A 1010 38.88 11.44 -34.52
C THR A 1010 37.95 10.51 -35.30
N LEU A 1011 38.27 10.24 -36.56
CA LEU A 1011 37.52 9.34 -37.44
C LEU A 1011 38.46 8.23 -37.95
N GLU A 1012 38.23 6.98 -37.56
CA GLU A 1012 38.97 5.82 -38.03
C GLU A 1012 38.07 4.82 -38.79
N SER A 1013 38.34 4.65 -40.07
CA SER A 1013 37.79 3.55 -40.86
C SER A 1013 38.84 2.45 -41.00
N THR A 1014 38.43 1.22 -40.72
CA THR A 1014 39.29 0.03 -40.78
C THR A 1014 39.30 -0.66 -42.15
N GLY A 1015 38.35 -0.36 -43.05
CA GLY A 1015 38.23 -1.08 -44.33
C GLY A 1015 37.50 -0.40 -45.50
N SER A 1016 37.01 0.84 -45.38
CA SER A 1016 36.18 1.51 -46.39
C SER A 1016 36.40 3.04 -46.39
N ASN A 1017 35.53 3.78 -47.07
CA ASN A 1017 35.52 5.24 -47.12
C ASN A 1017 35.06 5.86 -45.79
N ILE A 1018 35.43 7.13 -45.61
CA ILE A 1018 34.81 8.03 -44.63
C ILE A 1018 34.14 9.17 -45.41
N ILE A 1019 32.85 9.37 -45.19
CA ILE A 1019 32.07 10.47 -45.76
C ILE A 1019 31.41 11.23 -44.61
N VAL A 1020 31.58 12.55 -44.55
CA VAL A 1020 30.93 13.46 -43.59
C VAL A 1020 30.48 14.72 -44.34
N GLU A 1021 29.60 15.55 -43.76
CA GLU A 1021 29.29 16.85 -44.37
C GLU A 1021 30.45 17.83 -44.11
N ALA A 1022 30.75 18.08 -42.83
CA ALA A 1022 31.81 18.97 -42.40
C ALA A 1022 32.34 18.64 -41.00
N ILE A 1023 33.46 19.23 -40.61
CA ILE A 1023 34.07 19.10 -39.27
C ILE A 1023 34.40 20.51 -38.73
N ASN A 1024 33.73 20.91 -37.65
CA ASN A 1024 33.92 22.18 -36.96
C ASN A 1024 34.54 21.96 -35.57
N SER A 1025 35.84 22.23 -35.45
CA SER A 1025 36.61 22.13 -34.20
C SER A 1025 37.23 23.50 -33.87
N THR A 1026 36.42 24.56 -33.97
CA THR A 1026 36.88 25.96 -33.86
C THR A 1026 36.72 26.55 -32.45
N SER A 1027 37.62 27.46 -32.07
CA SER A 1027 37.58 28.13 -30.77
C SER A 1027 37.84 29.63 -30.86
N THR A 1028 36.91 30.45 -30.37
CA THR A 1028 36.98 31.92 -30.56
C THR A 1028 38.02 32.62 -29.69
N ASN A 1029 38.32 32.08 -28.50
CA ASN A 1029 39.34 32.61 -27.59
C ASN A 1029 40.40 31.56 -27.21
N GLY A 1030 40.10 30.27 -27.39
CA GLY A 1030 40.99 29.16 -27.04
C GLY A 1030 41.86 28.65 -28.18
N ILE A 1031 42.30 27.42 -28.02
CA ILE A 1031 42.98 26.61 -29.04
C ILE A 1031 41.90 25.81 -29.80
N GLY A 1032 41.98 25.72 -31.12
CA GLY A 1032 41.11 24.82 -31.90
C GLY A 1032 41.54 23.36 -31.75
N GLY A 1033 40.62 22.40 -31.82
CA GLY A 1033 40.91 21.00 -31.52
C GLY A 1033 41.62 20.26 -32.66
N GLU A 1034 42.21 19.11 -32.36
CA GLU A 1034 42.83 18.27 -33.39
C GLU A 1034 41.79 17.52 -34.21
N VAL A 1035 41.97 17.50 -35.53
CA VAL A 1035 41.14 16.72 -36.46
C VAL A 1035 42.00 15.62 -37.07
N ASN A 1036 41.72 14.37 -36.68
CA ASN A 1036 42.46 13.19 -37.11
C ASN A 1036 41.54 12.24 -37.90
N VAL A 1037 41.75 12.14 -39.21
CA VAL A 1037 40.97 11.26 -40.09
C VAL A 1037 41.89 10.18 -40.66
N THR A 1038 41.48 8.91 -40.56
CA THR A 1038 42.22 7.76 -41.11
C THR A 1038 41.28 6.81 -41.86
N THR A 1039 41.51 6.62 -43.16
CA THR A 1039 40.82 5.63 -43.98
C THR A 1039 41.79 4.91 -44.93
N PRO A 1040 41.64 3.58 -45.13
CA PRO A 1040 42.40 2.82 -46.13
C PRO A 1040 41.93 3.07 -47.57
N GLU A 1041 40.77 3.71 -47.76
CA GLU A 1041 40.18 4.09 -49.04
C GLU A 1041 40.04 5.63 -49.12
N LEU A 1042 38.87 6.20 -49.45
CA LEU A 1042 38.73 7.62 -49.78
C LEU A 1042 38.02 8.41 -48.67
N PHE A 1043 38.40 9.69 -48.53
CA PHE A 1043 37.73 10.63 -47.62
C PHE A 1043 36.96 11.69 -48.40
N GLN A 1044 35.74 12.00 -47.97
CA GLN A 1044 34.87 13.01 -48.58
C GLN A 1044 34.23 13.89 -47.50
N ALA A 1045 34.51 15.20 -47.51
CA ALA A 1045 33.74 16.19 -46.74
C ALA A 1045 32.83 16.97 -47.70
N THR A 1046 31.55 16.61 -47.75
CA THR A 1046 30.62 16.95 -48.84
C THR A 1046 30.04 18.36 -48.79
N GLY A 1047 29.94 18.97 -47.60
CA GLY A 1047 29.39 20.30 -47.38
C GLY A 1047 30.40 21.33 -46.89
N THR A 1048 29.90 22.46 -46.40
CA THR A 1048 30.69 23.62 -45.98
C THR A 1048 29.98 24.46 -44.94
N PHE A 1049 30.74 25.01 -43.98
CA PHE A 1049 30.30 26.04 -43.05
C PHE A 1049 31.20 27.28 -43.17
N ILE A 1050 30.77 28.40 -42.57
CA ILE A 1050 31.61 29.61 -42.42
C ILE A 1050 32.28 29.53 -41.04
N ASP A 1051 33.61 29.43 -41.02
CA ASP A 1051 34.36 29.40 -39.77
C ASP A 1051 34.42 30.78 -39.09
N GLN A 1052 34.93 30.81 -37.86
CA GLN A 1052 35.05 32.04 -37.06
C GLN A 1052 35.90 33.16 -37.69
N ASN A 1053 36.75 32.84 -38.67
CA ASN A 1053 37.57 33.81 -39.41
C ASN A 1053 36.89 34.26 -40.72
N GLY A 1054 35.70 33.75 -41.02
CA GLY A 1054 34.96 34.02 -42.25
C GLY A 1054 35.40 33.16 -43.44
N VAL A 1055 36.08 32.03 -43.19
CA VAL A 1055 36.50 31.09 -44.24
C VAL A 1055 35.38 30.09 -44.51
N GLU A 1056 34.99 29.93 -45.77
CA GLU A 1056 34.11 28.85 -46.23
C GLU A 1056 34.90 27.53 -46.26
N ALA A 1057 34.71 26.71 -45.22
CA ALA A 1057 35.51 25.53 -44.91
C ALA A 1057 34.63 24.27 -44.85
N SER A 1058 35.18 23.11 -45.23
CA SER A 1058 34.61 21.81 -44.82
C SER A 1058 35.27 21.28 -43.55
N ILE A 1059 36.48 21.73 -43.23
CA ILE A 1059 37.20 21.37 -42.00
C ILE A 1059 37.87 22.63 -41.46
N SER A 1060 37.52 23.02 -40.23
CA SER A 1060 38.21 24.09 -39.50
C SER A 1060 38.61 23.67 -38.10
N SER A 1061 39.88 23.83 -37.78
CA SER A 1061 40.46 23.73 -36.43
C SER A 1061 41.00 25.09 -35.96
N ALA A 1062 40.44 26.19 -36.49
CA ALA A 1062 40.88 27.53 -36.16
C ALA A 1062 40.66 27.87 -34.67
N GLY A 1063 41.70 28.31 -33.98
CA GLY A 1063 41.60 28.89 -32.64
C GLY A 1063 41.94 30.38 -32.62
N GLY A 1064 41.43 31.09 -31.62
CA GLY A 1064 41.75 32.50 -31.34
C GLY A 1064 43.12 32.69 -30.68
N THR A 1065 43.64 31.63 -30.04
CA THR A 1065 45.00 31.59 -29.48
C THR A 1065 45.97 30.82 -30.37
N ASP A 1066 45.62 29.60 -30.80
CA ASP A 1066 46.41 28.75 -31.71
C ASP A 1066 45.48 27.76 -32.44
N GLY A 1067 45.89 27.27 -33.61
CA GLY A 1067 45.10 26.34 -34.42
C GLY A 1067 45.40 24.87 -34.12
N GLY A 1068 44.37 24.03 -34.07
CA GLY A 1068 44.54 22.58 -33.92
C GLY A 1068 45.16 21.92 -35.15
N ALA A 1069 45.80 20.76 -34.96
CA ALA A 1069 46.38 20.00 -36.07
C ALA A 1069 45.29 19.29 -36.90
N ILE A 1070 45.36 19.39 -38.23
CA ILE A 1070 44.49 18.64 -39.15
C ILE A 1070 45.33 17.60 -39.87
N THR A 1071 45.09 16.32 -39.59
CA THR A 1071 45.76 15.19 -40.24
C THR A 1071 44.73 14.28 -40.93
N ILE A 1072 44.79 14.20 -42.26
CA ILE A 1072 43.93 13.33 -43.07
C ILE A 1072 44.79 12.26 -43.72
N ARG A 1073 44.56 10.98 -43.41
CA ARG A 1073 45.23 9.82 -44.01
C ARG A 1073 44.24 9.11 -44.92
N HIS A 1074 44.58 8.97 -46.20
CA HIS A 1074 43.66 8.41 -47.18
C HIS A 1074 44.36 7.51 -48.22
N GLY A 1075 43.67 6.44 -48.59
CA GLY A 1075 43.98 5.44 -49.61
C GLY A 1075 43.96 5.92 -51.07
N GLY A 1076 44.08 7.22 -51.33
CA GLY A 1076 44.27 7.72 -52.70
C GLY A 1076 45.51 7.13 -53.40
N ASN A 1077 46.47 6.61 -52.62
CA ASN A 1077 47.57 5.74 -53.03
C ASN A 1077 48.43 6.22 -54.23
N GLY A 1078 48.51 7.54 -54.48
CA GLY A 1078 49.21 8.08 -55.66
C GLY A 1078 48.45 7.93 -56.98
N ILE A 1079 47.18 7.56 -56.93
CA ILE A 1079 46.30 7.29 -58.08
C ILE A 1079 45.12 8.26 -58.08
N THR A 1080 44.38 8.32 -56.97
CA THR A 1080 43.25 9.23 -56.77
C THR A 1080 43.75 10.44 -55.96
N PRO A 1081 43.78 11.66 -56.52
CA PRO A 1081 44.22 12.83 -55.78
C PRO A 1081 43.21 13.21 -54.69
N PHE A 1082 43.69 13.88 -53.65
CA PHE A 1082 42.85 14.64 -52.71
C PHE A 1082 42.58 16.03 -53.29
N ILE A 1083 41.32 16.41 -53.47
CA ILE A 1083 40.95 17.70 -54.08
C ILE A 1083 40.24 18.58 -53.04
N VAL A 1084 40.78 19.78 -52.80
CA VAL A 1084 40.10 20.81 -52.00
C VAL A 1084 39.31 21.67 -52.97
N GLY A 1085 37.99 21.77 -52.80
CA GLY A 1085 37.05 22.34 -53.76
C GLY A 1085 36.23 21.32 -54.57
N ASP A 1086 36.40 20.02 -54.34
CA ASP A 1086 35.64 18.94 -55.01
C ASP A 1086 35.67 17.65 -54.18
N ALA A 1087 34.61 17.39 -53.41
CA ALA A 1087 34.46 16.17 -52.62
C ALA A 1087 33.83 15.00 -53.37
N THR A 1088 33.59 15.07 -54.70
CA THR A 1088 32.80 14.04 -55.42
C THR A 1088 33.43 12.65 -55.46
N THR A 1089 34.73 12.53 -55.17
CA THR A 1089 35.45 11.25 -55.15
C THR A 1089 36.40 11.12 -53.96
N ASN A 1090 37.23 12.13 -53.70
CA ASN A 1090 38.19 12.12 -52.59
C ASN A 1090 38.70 13.55 -52.34
N GLY A 1091 38.26 14.20 -51.26
CA GLY A 1091 38.47 15.63 -51.09
C GLY A 1091 37.50 16.33 -50.14
N THR A 1092 37.47 17.64 -50.22
CA THR A 1092 36.56 18.53 -49.47
C THR A 1092 35.85 19.50 -50.42
N THR A 1093 34.61 19.88 -50.15
CA THR A 1093 33.88 20.86 -50.98
C THR A 1093 34.37 22.30 -50.74
N GLY A 1094 34.67 22.64 -49.49
CA GLY A 1094 35.25 23.92 -49.06
C GLY A 1094 36.72 23.83 -48.72
N GLY A 1095 37.24 24.89 -48.11
CA GLY A 1095 38.62 24.95 -47.61
C GLY A 1095 38.91 24.02 -46.43
N ILE A 1096 40.20 23.83 -46.17
CA ILE A 1096 40.73 23.21 -44.94
C ILE A 1096 41.57 24.28 -44.23
N THR A 1097 41.28 24.58 -42.96
CA THR A 1097 41.92 25.71 -42.28
C THR A 1097 42.20 25.44 -40.80
N SER A 1098 43.41 25.80 -40.35
CA SER A 1098 43.77 25.82 -38.92
C SER A 1098 43.76 27.24 -38.36
N GLY A 1099 43.15 28.21 -39.05
CA GLY A 1099 43.20 29.63 -38.71
C GLY A 1099 44.54 30.31 -39.04
N GLU A 1100 45.67 29.67 -38.70
CA GLU A 1100 47.01 30.12 -39.11
C GLU A 1100 47.25 29.94 -40.62
N VAL A 1101 46.78 28.82 -41.18
CA VAL A 1101 46.95 28.46 -42.58
C VAL A 1101 45.66 27.88 -43.14
N THR A 1102 45.37 28.23 -44.40
CA THR A 1102 44.20 27.77 -45.14
C THR A 1102 44.62 27.19 -46.48
N ILE A 1103 44.23 25.94 -46.75
CA ILE A 1103 44.23 25.41 -48.12
C ILE A 1103 42.89 25.80 -48.74
N SER A 1104 42.92 26.75 -49.67
CA SER A 1104 41.72 27.21 -50.40
C SER A 1104 41.26 26.20 -51.46
N PRO A 1105 39.98 26.25 -51.89
CA PRO A 1105 39.49 25.51 -53.04
C PRO A 1105 40.35 25.67 -54.30
N ASN A 1106 40.32 24.64 -55.17
CA ASN A 1106 41.15 24.43 -56.36
C ASN A 1106 42.57 23.86 -56.11
N ALA A 1107 42.85 23.32 -54.92
CA ALA A 1107 44.09 22.58 -54.65
C ALA A 1107 43.92 21.07 -54.92
N SER A 1108 44.97 20.40 -55.41
CA SER A 1108 44.92 18.96 -55.75
C SER A 1108 46.25 18.28 -55.41
N PHE A 1109 46.18 17.25 -54.56
CA PHE A 1109 47.33 16.56 -53.99
C PHE A 1109 47.30 15.07 -54.33
N LEU A 1110 48.20 14.63 -55.22
CA LEU A 1110 48.33 13.21 -55.59
C LEU A 1110 49.18 12.41 -54.58
N TYR A 1111 50.05 13.10 -53.84
CA TYR A 1111 51.00 12.52 -52.88
C TYR A 1111 50.85 13.19 -51.52
N THR A 1112 51.53 12.67 -50.49
CA THR A 1112 51.63 13.31 -49.18
C THR A 1112 51.98 14.80 -49.30
N HIS A 1113 51.10 15.66 -48.80
CA HIS A 1113 51.28 17.11 -48.69
C HIS A 1113 51.38 17.53 -47.22
N PHE A 1114 52.27 18.48 -46.96
CA PHE A 1114 52.45 19.10 -45.65
C PHE A 1114 52.37 20.61 -45.84
N GLU A 1115 51.36 21.23 -45.24
CA GLU A 1115 51.24 22.68 -45.16
C GLU A 1115 51.55 23.11 -43.72
N PRO A 1116 52.82 23.46 -43.42
CA PRO A 1116 53.24 23.71 -42.05
C PRO A 1116 52.62 25.02 -41.49
N PRO A 1117 52.30 25.06 -40.19
CA PRO A 1117 52.68 24.05 -39.19
C PRO A 1117 51.70 22.87 -39.08
N ASN A 1118 50.40 23.09 -39.32
CA ASN A 1118 49.35 22.26 -38.71
C ASN A 1118 48.50 21.40 -39.68
N ILE A 1119 48.57 21.56 -41.01
CA ILE A 1119 47.74 20.78 -41.96
C ILE A 1119 48.57 19.71 -42.69
N ARG A 1120 48.08 18.46 -42.70
CA ARG A 1120 48.74 17.29 -43.30
C ARG A 1120 47.73 16.43 -44.08
N ILE A 1121 47.96 16.27 -45.38
CA ILE A 1121 47.18 15.35 -46.24
C ILE A 1121 48.11 14.21 -46.63
N ILE A 1122 47.84 13.01 -46.13
CA ILE A 1122 48.76 11.88 -46.14
C ILE A 1122 48.21 10.77 -47.04
N SER A 1123 48.67 10.79 -48.28
CA SER A 1123 48.66 9.63 -49.18
C SER A 1123 50.03 8.95 -49.14
N VAL A 1124 50.51 8.40 -50.27
CA VAL A 1124 51.89 7.90 -50.40
C VAL A 1124 52.91 9.04 -50.63
N PRO A 1125 54.17 8.90 -50.17
CA PRO A 1125 55.23 9.85 -50.49
C PRO A 1125 55.45 9.97 -52.01
N PRO A 1126 55.82 11.17 -52.52
CA PRO A 1126 56.14 11.32 -53.93
C PRO A 1126 57.34 10.42 -54.30
N PRO A 1127 57.33 9.81 -55.51
CA PRO A 1127 58.41 8.94 -55.95
C PRO A 1127 59.75 9.69 -55.92
N ALA A 1128 60.77 9.06 -55.35
CA ALA A 1128 62.07 9.67 -55.18
C ALA A 1128 62.60 10.23 -56.52
N PRO A 1129 63.11 11.48 -56.56
CA PRO A 1129 63.58 12.08 -57.79
C PRO A 1129 64.69 11.21 -58.41
N PRO A 1130 64.70 11.02 -59.75
CA PRO A 1130 65.69 10.19 -60.40
C PRO A 1130 67.11 10.70 -60.05
N PRO A 1131 68.08 9.80 -59.79
CA PRO A 1131 69.41 10.20 -59.36
C PRO A 1131 70.05 11.13 -60.39
N ALA A 1132 70.62 12.24 -59.90
CA ALA A 1132 71.17 13.28 -60.75
C ALA A 1132 72.24 12.72 -61.71
N PRO A 1133 72.30 13.18 -62.99
CA PRO A 1133 73.32 12.75 -63.92
C PRO A 1133 74.73 13.02 -63.38
N PRO A 1134 75.71 12.11 -63.60
CA PRO A 1134 77.06 12.29 -63.09
C PRO A 1134 77.71 13.56 -63.67
N ALA A 1135 78.23 14.42 -62.80
CA ALA A 1135 78.91 15.64 -63.20
C ALA A 1135 80.20 15.34 -63.98
N PRO A 1136 80.56 16.15 -65.01
CA PRO A 1136 81.80 15.96 -65.76
C PRO A 1136 83.04 16.20 -64.89
N ALA A 1137 84.04 15.34 -65.04
CA ALA A 1137 85.19 15.27 -64.13
C ALA A 1137 86.15 16.48 -64.25
N PRO A 1138 86.59 17.08 -63.12
CA PRO A 1138 87.73 17.99 -63.10
C PRO A 1138 89.07 17.20 -63.18
N PRO A 1139 90.14 17.80 -63.76
CA PRO A 1139 91.45 17.14 -63.87
C PRO A 1139 92.18 17.02 -62.53
N ALA A 1140 92.87 15.90 -62.32
CA ALA A 1140 93.42 15.49 -61.03
C ALA A 1140 94.74 16.21 -60.63
N PRO A 1141 94.89 16.63 -59.36
CA PRO A 1141 96.18 16.91 -58.73
C PRO A 1141 96.91 15.60 -58.28
N PRO A 1142 98.23 15.64 -58.04
CA PRO A 1142 99.04 14.45 -57.77
C PRO A 1142 99.01 13.98 -56.30
N ALA A 1143 99.33 12.70 -56.09
CA ALA A 1143 99.67 12.08 -54.80
C ALA A 1143 101.21 11.90 -54.67
N PRO A 1144 101.81 11.35 -53.58
CA PRO A 1144 101.23 10.89 -52.31
C PRO A 1144 102.06 11.21 -51.00
N ALA A 1145 101.54 10.73 -49.85
CA ALA A 1145 102.29 10.23 -48.67
C ALA A 1145 102.92 11.28 -47.67
N PRO A 1146 103.50 10.86 -46.51
CA PRO A 1146 102.81 10.95 -45.22
C PRO A 1146 103.64 11.62 -44.09
N PRO A 1147 103.08 11.76 -42.86
CA PRO A 1147 103.93 11.66 -41.66
C PRO A 1147 103.32 10.90 -40.46
N ALA A 1148 104.21 10.45 -39.57
CA ALA A 1148 103.96 9.73 -38.30
C ALA A 1148 104.80 10.44 -37.18
N PRO A 1149 105.05 9.89 -35.96
CA PRO A 1149 104.21 9.14 -34.98
C PRO A 1149 104.37 9.57 -33.47
N LEU A 1150 103.38 9.25 -32.61
CA LEU A 1150 103.43 8.71 -31.19
C LEU A 1150 104.32 9.39 -30.07
N PRO A 1151 104.27 9.03 -28.75
CA PRO A 1151 103.58 7.94 -27.96
C PRO A 1151 102.60 8.44 -26.83
N ALA A 1152 101.69 7.66 -26.20
CA ALA A 1152 101.66 6.31 -25.55
C ALA A 1152 102.32 6.27 -24.14
N PRO A 1153 102.14 5.25 -23.24
CA PRO A 1153 101.41 3.95 -23.28
C PRO A 1153 100.25 3.92 -22.21
N PRO A 1154 99.83 2.83 -21.46
CA PRO A 1154 100.10 1.37 -21.51
C PRO A 1154 98.92 0.34 -21.28
N VAL A 1155 99.03 -0.82 -21.94
CA VAL A 1155 98.95 -2.24 -21.46
C VAL A 1155 97.99 -2.62 -20.29
N LEU A 1156 97.00 -3.53 -20.45
CA LEU A 1156 97.15 -5.01 -20.38
C LEU A 1156 96.07 -5.84 -21.16
N LEU A 1157 96.39 -7.14 -21.36
CA LEU A 1157 95.78 -8.21 -22.21
C LEU A 1157 94.63 -9.02 -21.51
N PRO A 1158 94.08 -10.15 -22.06
CA PRO A 1158 93.26 -10.34 -23.29
C PRO A 1158 92.07 -11.37 -23.13
N GLU A 1159 91.54 -11.91 -24.27
CA GLU A 1159 90.77 -13.19 -24.47
C GLU A 1159 89.28 -13.29 -24.01
N PRO A 1160 88.45 -14.28 -24.48
CA PRO A 1160 88.52 -15.23 -25.63
C PRO A 1160 87.20 -15.25 -26.51
N PRO A 1161 86.97 -16.17 -27.49
CA PRO A 1161 85.94 -16.00 -28.56
C PRO A 1161 84.64 -16.87 -28.53
N ILE A 1162 83.60 -16.33 -29.21
CA ILE A 1162 82.46 -16.93 -29.97
C ILE A 1162 81.98 -18.38 -29.70
N PRO A 1163 80.65 -18.58 -29.47
CA PRO A 1163 79.88 -19.67 -30.13
C PRO A 1163 78.55 -19.22 -30.80
N PRO A 1164 77.87 -20.09 -31.59
CA PRO A 1164 76.80 -19.70 -32.55
C PRO A 1164 75.34 -19.97 -32.09
N ALA A 1165 74.37 -19.53 -32.92
CA ALA A 1165 72.92 -19.66 -32.71
C ALA A 1165 72.30 -21.04 -33.06
N PRO A 1166 71.21 -21.43 -32.38
CA PRO A 1166 70.26 -22.46 -32.87
C PRO A 1166 68.77 -22.00 -32.68
N PRO A 1167 67.68 -22.82 -32.79
CA PRO A 1167 66.52 -22.53 -33.67
C PRO A 1167 65.15 -22.40 -32.90
N PRO A 1168 63.98 -22.23 -33.57
CA PRO A 1168 62.70 -21.93 -32.91
C PRO A 1168 61.92 -23.16 -32.41
N GLN A 1169 60.96 -22.94 -31.50
CA GLN A 1169 59.97 -23.94 -31.05
C GLN A 1169 58.55 -23.37 -30.88
N LEU A 1170 57.56 -24.23 -31.11
CA LEU A 1170 56.10 -24.06 -30.96
C LEU A 1170 55.61 -24.71 -29.63
N PRO A 1171 54.33 -24.58 -29.22
CA PRO A 1171 53.96 -24.51 -27.79
C PRO A 1171 53.46 -25.84 -27.19
N GLN A 1172 53.35 -25.90 -25.84
CA GLN A 1172 52.23 -26.57 -25.16
C GLN A 1172 52.07 -26.23 -23.66
N LEU A 1173 50.79 -26.19 -23.24
CA LEU A 1173 50.20 -26.25 -21.89
C LEU A 1173 50.31 -27.69 -21.28
N PRO A 1174 49.85 -28.03 -20.04
CA PRO A 1174 49.43 -27.22 -18.87
C PRO A 1174 49.90 -27.77 -17.46
N GLN A 1175 49.43 -27.09 -16.39
CA GLN A 1175 49.11 -27.55 -15.02
C GLN A 1175 50.18 -27.82 -13.91
N SER A 1176 49.77 -27.33 -12.73
CA SER A 1176 50.08 -27.50 -11.29
C SER A 1176 50.42 -28.94 -10.79
N PRO A 1177 50.71 -29.22 -9.47
CA PRO A 1177 50.56 -28.37 -8.27
C PRO A 1177 51.64 -28.47 -7.14
N ALA A 1178 51.34 -27.78 -6.02
CA ALA A 1178 51.60 -28.14 -4.62
C ALA A 1178 52.83 -27.60 -3.84
N LEU A 1179 52.51 -26.69 -2.90
CA LEU A 1179 52.86 -26.71 -1.46
C LEU A 1179 54.34 -26.76 -1.01
N GLN A 1180 54.80 -25.62 -0.48
CA GLN A 1180 55.02 -25.49 0.97
C GLN A 1180 54.75 -24.07 1.47
#